data_AF-A0A243B5P9-F1
#
_entry.id   AF-A0A243B5P9-F1
#
_cell.length_a   1.000
_cell.length_b   1.000
_cell.length_c   1.000
_cell.angle_alpha   90.00
_cell.angle_beta   90.00
_cell.angle_gamma   90.00
#
_symmetry.space_group_name_H-M   'P 1'
#
loop_
_entity.id
_entity.type
_entity.pdbx_description
1 polymer ?
#
loop_
_entity_poly.entity_id
_entity_poly.type
_entity_poly.pdbx_seq_one_letter_code
_entity_poly.pdbx_strand_id
1 'polypeptide(L)'
;MSQFESFRFPNASFPTENAATIPINSSQLTALLSYFAALQRETTTFFEDPTPANNQDIQNLFNQLYPYLLQNFPYESVATSEFILLQIWPLFNKTPLEFQKISGLFQQLYTSLAIFVNELDLSASPASYNTLIQSLTLAMEGTSGPLINGTISTTHQQAVALLNFSTALQQEATAFFENPTPANNQNLQNLFNQLYPYLLQEFPYQAIAASEFILLQVMPLFNQSPLDFGKIAQLLQQLYGTLERFVNELNWAPFPEIYNNILQNLIVAMKNTGEPSATGATPITQNETQVWLNFIRALVPEVAAFFAQPNSSANKQILQTLLNQFLVFFRDYPIKQYASYPYYLTNQLLQLLAQPSPSLGALSNAFQQYYAELAHFIENLSMDPTSYDELNRLLASTVINTAFYQGGGGVGPTGPAGPTGATGATGPAGSGVGPTGPTGPVGPTGPTGSGVGPTGPTGATGPTGPTGATGATGPTGSGGTGGTGGTGGIGNLYTANIGAGTVTIIDTTLSKLGSVISTLPANGSLGAGSVRIVTNPNTNYVYSLTEASPGPGALVTVIDRRLGAGGFIVNTLSLSSSISNFGDIAINKTTGFIYVTNGTNSTPLVSVIDEKQGTGGVVVNTITIGANNSQLRGIGINEKRNLIYVTNANAQNNIAVIDGNQNSQLGGTLVGAIPLPAGSSPWGIVVDPDSHLIYVNNPSQSAVNVIKPDGVGGSVIATLTVNGGGYLQNSMVLDPTRKRLYVGTTSVVAVIDTTLGTNGGQIIETISVSSLGGAHLGMDIDISTNRLYFANATNTVGVIDATLGVEIGTIPVTGSLYDVAIY
;
A
#
# COMPACT_ATOMS: atom_id res chain seq x y z
N MET A 1 4.59 -16.81 -45.37
CA MET A 1 5.91 -16.65 -46.03
C MET A 1 5.87 -15.65 -47.19
N SER A 2 5.08 -15.83 -48.26
CA SER A 2 5.13 -14.92 -49.43
C SER A 2 4.75 -13.45 -49.18
N GLN A 3 4.00 -13.11 -48.13
CA GLN A 3 3.77 -11.71 -47.70
C GLN A 3 4.85 -11.15 -46.75
N PHE A 4 5.80 -11.97 -46.30
CA PHE A 4 6.88 -11.56 -45.39
C PHE A 4 8.22 -11.31 -46.11
N GLU A 5 8.41 -11.83 -47.33
CA GLU A 5 9.64 -11.56 -48.10
C GLU A 5 9.74 -10.10 -48.60
N SER A 6 8.62 -9.37 -48.65
CA SER A 6 8.57 -7.95 -49.04
C SER A 6 9.03 -6.98 -47.94
N PHE A 7 9.32 -7.45 -46.72
CA PHE A 7 9.77 -6.63 -45.59
C PHE A 7 11.29 -6.76 -45.29
N ARG A 8 12.11 -7.19 -46.26
CA ARG A 8 13.57 -7.07 -46.13
C ARG A 8 14.02 -5.60 -46.23
N PHE A 9 14.32 -4.99 -45.08
CA PHE A 9 15.15 -3.80 -44.87
C PHE A 9 15.25 -2.77 -46.02
N PRO A 10 14.19 -1.99 -46.31
CA PRO A 10 14.33 -0.76 -47.07
C PRO A 10 14.72 0.40 -46.14
N ASN A 11 16.02 0.63 -45.98
CA ASN A 11 16.60 1.89 -45.45
C ASN A 11 16.25 2.29 -44.00
N ALA A 12 16.20 1.36 -43.05
CA ALA A 12 16.27 1.71 -41.63
C ALA A 12 17.69 2.17 -41.25
N SER A 13 17.97 3.47 -41.39
CA SER A 13 19.12 4.10 -40.74
C SER A 13 18.80 4.30 -39.26
N PHE A 14 19.21 3.35 -38.42
CA PHE A 14 19.10 3.48 -36.97
C PHE A 14 19.85 4.74 -36.50
N PRO A 15 19.25 5.58 -35.64
CA PRO A 15 19.94 6.74 -35.08
C PRO A 15 21.19 6.30 -34.32
N THR A 16 22.35 6.89 -34.60
CA THR A 16 23.59 6.58 -33.90
C THR A 16 23.52 7.00 -32.44
N GLU A 17 23.98 6.12 -31.54
CA GLU A 17 23.97 6.28 -30.07
C GLU A 17 24.57 7.62 -29.61
N ASN A 18 23.70 8.62 -29.37
CA ASN A 18 24.04 9.86 -28.67
C ASN A 18 22.83 10.50 -27.96
N ALA A 19 21.65 9.87 -28.00
CA ALA A 19 20.52 10.24 -27.17
C ALA A 19 20.53 9.34 -25.93
N ALA A 20 20.65 9.92 -24.74
CA ALA A 20 20.70 9.16 -23.48
C ALA A 20 19.34 8.52 -23.11
N THR A 21 18.26 8.88 -23.82
CA THR A 21 16.89 8.38 -23.64
C THR A 21 16.10 8.40 -24.96
N ILE A 22 15.16 7.47 -25.11
CA ILE A 22 14.18 7.35 -26.19
C ILE A 22 12.95 8.19 -25.85
N PRO A 23 12.60 9.23 -26.62
CA PRO A 23 11.40 10.03 -26.35
C PRO A 23 10.12 9.22 -26.59
N ILE A 24 9.15 9.36 -25.69
CA ILE A 24 7.84 8.70 -25.76
C ILE A 24 6.70 9.68 -25.46
N ASN A 25 5.60 9.59 -26.22
CA ASN A 25 4.41 10.41 -25.98
C ASN A 25 3.30 9.65 -25.23
N SER A 26 2.32 10.38 -24.68
CA SER A 26 1.26 9.81 -23.83
C SER A 26 0.40 8.74 -24.54
N SER A 27 0.16 8.86 -25.85
CA SER A 27 -0.56 7.84 -26.62
C SER A 27 0.27 6.56 -26.75
N GLN A 28 1.58 6.70 -27.02
CA GLN A 28 2.49 5.57 -27.12
C GLN A 28 2.67 4.84 -25.79
N LEU A 29 2.74 5.59 -24.68
CA LEU A 29 2.84 5.06 -23.32
C LEU A 29 1.58 4.29 -22.93
N THR A 30 0.39 4.83 -23.22
CA THR A 30 -0.90 4.18 -22.94
C THR A 30 -1.03 2.85 -23.68
N ALA A 31 -0.58 2.81 -24.94
CA ALA A 31 -0.57 1.59 -25.74
C ALA A 31 0.46 0.56 -25.23
N LEU A 32 1.68 0.97 -24.86
CA LEU A 32 2.66 0.05 -24.25
C LEU A 32 2.15 -0.57 -22.94
N LEU A 33 1.57 0.24 -22.04
CA LEU A 33 0.95 -0.24 -20.80
C LEU A 33 -0.15 -1.29 -21.09
N SER A 34 -1.00 -1.02 -22.08
CA SER A 34 -2.07 -1.94 -22.50
C SER A 34 -1.51 -3.24 -23.08
N TYR A 35 -0.49 -3.16 -23.93
CA TYR A 35 0.15 -4.33 -24.52
C TYR A 35 0.89 -5.18 -23.49
N PHE A 36 1.58 -4.57 -22.52
CA PHE A 36 2.34 -5.31 -21.52
C PHE A 36 1.43 -5.98 -20.48
N ALA A 37 0.30 -5.35 -20.11
CA ALA A 37 -0.73 -6.00 -19.31
C ALA A 37 -1.38 -7.19 -20.04
N ALA A 38 -1.59 -7.08 -21.36
CA ALA A 38 -2.04 -8.22 -22.17
C ALA A 38 -0.95 -9.31 -22.26
N LEU A 39 0.33 -8.91 -22.40
CA LEU A 39 1.48 -9.81 -22.50
C LEU A 39 1.62 -10.69 -21.25
N GLN A 40 1.46 -10.09 -20.07
CA GLN A 40 1.34 -10.81 -18.81
C GLN A 40 0.21 -11.84 -18.86
N ARG A 41 -1.02 -11.42 -19.13
CA ARG A 41 -2.22 -12.27 -19.08
C ARG A 41 -2.16 -13.44 -20.07
N GLU A 42 -1.85 -13.17 -21.33
CA GLU A 42 -1.84 -14.21 -22.37
C GLU A 42 -0.66 -15.17 -22.19
N THR A 43 0.48 -14.73 -21.64
CA THR A 43 1.60 -15.63 -21.34
C THR A 43 1.24 -16.64 -20.27
N THR A 44 0.75 -16.17 -19.12
CA THR A 44 0.35 -17.04 -18.02
C THR A 44 -0.72 -18.03 -18.50
N THR A 45 -1.74 -17.55 -19.21
CA THR A 45 -2.81 -18.39 -19.76
C THR A 45 -2.28 -19.44 -20.75
N PHE A 46 -1.32 -19.10 -21.60
CA PHE A 46 -0.71 -20.04 -22.57
C PHE A 46 0.13 -21.13 -21.89
N PHE A 47 0.93 -20.82 -20.88
CA PHE A 47 1.76 -21.82 -20.19
C PHE A 47 1.00 -22.61 -19.12
N GLU A 48 -0.08 -22.06 -18.54
CA GLU A 48 -0.98 -22.79 -17.64
C GLU A 48 -1.83 -23.83 -18.35
N ASP A 49 -2.46 -23.46 -19.47
CA ASP A 49 -3.33 -24.36 -20.24
C ASP A 49 -3.13 -24.13 -21.76
N PRO A 50 -2.22 -24.85 -22.42
CA PRO A 50 -1.85 -24.59 -23.81
C PRO A 50 -2.85 -25.17 -24.82
N THR A 51 -4.12 -24.78 -24.71
CA THR A 51 -5.16 -25.13 -25.68
C THR A 51 -4.90 -24.46 -27.04
N PRO A 52 -5.51 -24.97 -28.13
CA PRO A 52 -5.48 -24.28 -29.43
C PRO A 52 -6.04 -22.86 -29.39
N ALA A 53 -6.97 -22.55 -28.47
CA ALA A 53 -7.51 -21.21 -28.28
C ALA A 53 -6.47 -20.28 -27.63
N ASN A 54 -5.88 -20.69 -26.50
CA ASN A 54 -4.90 -19.88 -25.78
C ASN A 54 -3.61 -19.69 -26.61
N ASN A 55 -3.23 -20.69 -27.43
CA ASN A 55 -2.17 -20.58 -28.44
C ASN A 55 -2.51 -19.54 -29.54
N GLN A 56 -3.78 -19.45 -29.97
CA GLN A 56 -4.21 -18.45 -30.93
C GLN A 56 -4.24 -17.04 -30.32
N ASP A 57 -4.62 -16.90 -29.05
CA ASP A 57 -4.72 -15.60 -28.37
C ASP A 57 -3.34 -14.95 -28.14
N ILE A 58 -2.33 -15.71 -27.69
CA ILE A 58 -0.95 -15.20 -27.58
C ILE A 58 -0.36 -14.85 -28.97
N GLN A 59 -0.66 -15.62 -30.02
CA GLN A 59 -0.29 -15.28 -31.40
C GLN A 59 -1.01 -14.01 -31.91
N ASN A 60 -2.28 -13.82 -31.56
CA ASN A 60 -3.05 -12.62 -31.89
C ASN A 60 -2.46 -11.37 -31.22
N LEU A 61 -1.98 -11.49 -29.98
CA LEU A 61 -1.29 -10.41 -29.29
C LEU A 61 0.04 -10.08 -29.96
N PHE A 62 0.88 -11.07 -30.29
CA PHE A 62 2.15 -10.85 -30.99
C PHE A 62 1.95 -10.22 -32.38
N ASN A 63 0.91 -10.62 -33.12
CA ASN A 63 0.51 -9.98 -34.39
C ASN A 63 0.17 -8.48 -34.26
N GLN A 64 -0.17 -8.00 -33.06
CA GLN A 64 -0.46 -6.58 -32.80
C GLN A 64 0.75 -5.85 -32.21
N LEU A 65 1.46 -6.48 -31.26
CA LEU A 65 2.62 -5.90 -30.59
C LEU A 65 3.80 -5.70 -31.56
N TYR A 66 4.10 -6.69 -32.41
CA TYR A 66 5.19 -6.63 -33.40
C TYR A 66 5.11 -5.39 -34.32
N PRO A 67 4.03 -5.17 -35.10
CA PRO A 67 3.95 -4.02 -36.01
C PRO A 67 3.86 -2.70 -35.24
N TYR A 68 3.25 -2.70 -34.05
CA TYR A 68 3.18 -1.50 -33.20
C TYR A 68 4.57 -1.04 -32.76
N LEU A 69 5.41 -1.95 -32.25
CA LEU A 69 6.79 -1.64 -31.86
C LEU A 69 7.60 -1.13 -33.05
N LEU A 70 7.58 -1.85 -34.18
CA LEU A 70 8.31 -1.48 -35.40
C LEU A 70 7.92 -0.10 -35.95
N GLN A 71 6.63 0.24 -35.90
CA GLN A 71 6.12 1.53 -36.42
C GLN A 71 6.45 2.71 -35.50
N ASN A 72 6.48 2.50 -34.18
CA ASN A 72 6.56 3.59 -33.20
C ASN A 72 7.96 3.76 -32.58
N PHE A 73 8.80 2.73 -32.59
CA PHE A 73 10.07 2.69 -31.88
C PHE A 73 11.19 2.01 -32.72
N PRO A 74 11.70 2.67 -33.78
CA PRO A 74 12.76 2.15 -34.65
C PRO A 74 14.16 2.25 -34.00
N TYR A 75 14.33 1.62 -32.83
CA TYR A 75 15.55 1.63 -32.02
C TYR A 75 16.18 0.22 -31.89
N GLU A 76 17.48 0.16 -31.63
CA GLU A 76 18.24 -1.10 -31.61
C GLU A 76 17.80 -2.07 -30.49
N SER A 77 17.40 -1.54 -29.33
CA SER A 77 16.79 -2.32 -28.23
C SER A 77 15.52 -3.04 -28.62
N VAL A 78 14.72 -2.47 -29.54
CA VAL A 78 13.50 -3.08 -30.09
C VAL A 78 13.83 -4.12 -31.16
N ALA A 79 14.89 -3.92 -31.96
CA ALA A 79 15.33 -4.89 -32.97
C ALA A 79 15.73 -6.25 -32.36
N THR A 80 16.22 -6.28 -31.11
CA THR A 80 16.46 -7.55 -30.40
C THR A 80 15.16 -8.28 -30.08
N SER A 81 14.14 -7.57 -29.58
CA SER A 81 12.79 -8.13 -29.35
C SER A 81 12.14 -8.60 -30.66
N GLU A 82 12.34 -7.86 -31.75
CA GLU A 82 11.90 -8.23 -33.09
C GLU A 82 12.47 -9.58 -33.53
N PHE A 83 13.79 -9.75 -33.41
CA PHE A 83 14.48 -10.99 -33.78
C PHE A 83 13.95 -12.19 -32.99
N ILE A 84 13.70 -12.02 -31.69
CA ILE A 84 13.20 -13.07 -30.81
C ILE A 84 11.75 -13.47 -31.17
N LEU A 85 10.86 -12.51 -31.44
CA LEU A 85 9.50 -12.79 -31.92
C LEU A 85 9.50 -13.62 -33.21
N LEU A 86 10.44 -13.36 -34.14
CA LEU A 86 10.63 -14.15 -35.35
C LEU A 86 11.13 -15.59 -35.08
N GLN A 87 11.87 -15.83 -33.98
CA GLN A 87 12.24 -17.19 -33.56
C GLN A 87 11.09 -17.95 -32.89
N ILE A 88 10.19 -17.25 -32.19
CA ILE A 88 9.03 -17.82 -31.52
C ILE A 88 7.99 -18.30 -32.54
N TRP A 89 7.67 -17.48 -33.55
CA TRP A 89 6.59 -17.73 -34.52
C TRP A 89 6.53 -19.15 -35.14
N PRO A 90 7.65 -19.75 -35.64
CA PRO A 90 7.61 -21.09 -36.21
C PRO A 90 7.35 -22.20 -35.17
N LEU A 91 7.50 -21.94 -33.87
CA LEU A 91 7.35 -22.96 -32.82
C LEU A 91 5.88 -23.23 -32.48
N PHE A 92 5.00 -22.22 -32.54
CA PHE A 92 3.55 -22.39 -32.32
C PHE A 92 2.86 -23.30 -33.34
N ASN A 93 3.51 -23.52 -34.49
CA ASN A 93 3.03 -24.37 -35.59
C ASN A 93 3.63 -25.79 -35.54
N LYS A 94 4.38 -26.14 -34.49
CA LYS A 94 4.91 -27.49 -34.29
C LYS A 94 3.96 -28.36 -33.48
N THR A 95 3.88 -29.64 -33.87
CA THR A 95 3.11 -30.66 -33.16
C THR A 95 4.05 -31.85 -32.87
N PRO A 96 4.42 -32.12 -31.60
CA PRO A 96 4.09 -31.37 -30.39
C PRO A 96 4.80 -30.01 -30.30
N LEU A 97 4.30 -29.13 -29.43
CA LEU A 97 4.91 -27.82 -29.12
C LEU A 97 6.23 -28.00 -28.35
N GLU A 98 7.25 -27.21 -28.69
CA GLU A 98 8.57 -27.24 -28.04
C GLU A 98 8.59 -26.34 -26.78
N PHE A 99 7.77 -26.63 -25.78
CA PHE A 99 7.50 -25.74 -24.62
C PHE A 99 8.73 -25.14 -23.94
N GLN A 100 9.76 -25.92 -23.64
CA GLN A 100 11.00 -25.39 -23.02
C GLN A 100 11.70 -24.36 -23.90
N LYS A 101 11.68 -24.56 -25.23
CA LYS A 101 12.25 -23.62 -26.19
C LYS A 101 11.39 -22.37 -26.36
N ILE A 102 10.06 -22.53 -26.32
CA ILE A 102 9.12 -21.40 -26.37
C ILE A 102 9.28 -20.54 -25.10
N SER A 103 9.29 -21.14 -23.91
CA SER A 103 9.52 -20.46 -22.63
C SER A 103 10.87 -19.72 -22.59
N GLY A 104 11.97 -20.37 -22.97
CA GLY A 104 13.28 -19.71 -23.02
C GLY A 104 13.34 -18.52 -23.98
N LEU A 105 12.63 -18.57 -25.11
CA LEU A 105 12.53 -17.43 -26.03
C LEU A 105 11.61 -16.32 -25.49
N PHE A 106 10.54 -16.66 -24.77
CA PHE A 106 9.70 -15.66 -24.08
C PHE A 106 10.50 -14.91 -22.99
N GLN A 107 11.31 -15.62 -22.20
CA GLN A 107 12.18 -15.02 -21.19
C GLN A 107 13.21 -14.05 -21.82
N GLN A 108 13.80 -14.44 -22.96
CA GLN A 108 14.66 -13.55 -23.75
C GLN A 108 13.90 -12.32 -24.27
N LEU A 109 12.66 -12.50 -24.75
CA LEU A 109 11.81 -11.41 -25.22
C LEU A 109 11.54 -10.40 -24.10
N TYR A 110 11.19 -10.85 -22.90
CA TYR A 110 10.89 -9.96 -21.77
C TYR A 110 12.13 -9.28 -21.22
N THR A 111 13.27 -9.96 -21.25
CA THR A 111 14.58 -9.35 -20.99
C THR A 111 14.87 -8.22 -21.98
N SER A 112 14.66 -8.44 -23.29
CA SER A 112 14.87 -7.41 -24.31
C SER A 112 13.87 -6.25 -24.22
N LEU A 113 12.60 -6.51 -23.94
CA LEU A 113 11.58 -5.47 -23.77
C LEU A 113 11.86 -4.60 -22.53
N ALA A 114 12.47 -5.15 -21.48
CA ALA A 114 12.85 -4.36 -20.31
C ALA A 114 14.08 -3.46 -20.56
N ILE A 115 15.04 -3.92 -21.37
CA ILE A 115 16.14 -3.07 -21.84
C ILE A 115 15.55 -1.86 -22.61
N PHE A 116 14.62 -2.12 -23.54
CA PHE A 116 13.88 -1.06 -24.22
C PHE A 116 13.14 -0.12 -23.25
N VAL A 117 12.47 -0.62 -22.21
CA VAL A 117 11.81 0.23 -21.18
C VAL A 117 12.81 1.09 -20.39
N ASN A 118 14.01 0.58 -20.09
CA ASN A 118 15.06 1.36 -19.42
C ASN A 118 15.58 2.52 -20.27
N GLU A 119 15.51 2.40 -21.60
CA GLU A 119 15.91 3.45 -22.51
C GLU A 119 14.83 4.53 -22.68
N LEU A 120 13.56 4.30 -22.32
CA LEU A 120 12.48 5.28 -22.48
C LEU A 120 12.62 6.51 -21.55
N ASP A 121 12.40 7.70 -22.10
CA ASP A 121 12.24 8.94 -21.32
C ASP A 121 10.87 8.97 -20.62
N LEU A 122 10.83 8.36 -19.44
CA LEU A 122 9.65 8.32 -18.57
C LEU A 122 9.70 9.39 -17.47
N SER A 123 10.54 10.42 -17.61
CA SER A 123 10.68 11.52 -16.63
C SER A 123 9.35 12.23 -16.33
N ALA A 124 8.47 12.36 -17.32
CA ALA A 124 7.13 12.93 -17.18
C ALA A 124 6.09 11.97 -16.54
N SER A 125 6.39 10.68 -16.39
CA SER A 125 5.51 9.71 -15.73
C SER A 125 6.29 8.56 -15.06
N PRO A 126 7.02 8.82 -13.95
CA PRO A 126 7.85 7.81 -13.30
C PRO A 126 7.08 6.57 -12.83
N ALA A 127 5.80 6.73 -12.45
CA ALA A 127 4.94 5.62 -12.07
C ALA A 127 4.71 4.61 -13.22
N SER A 128 4.74 5.06 -14.48
CA SER A 128 4.51 4.19 -15.64
C SER A 128 5.68 3.26 -15.92
N TYR A 129 6.92 3.65 -15.58
CA TYR A 129 8.09 2.75 -15.62
C TYR A 129 7.84 1.52 -14.74
N ASN A 130 7.34 1.73 -13.52
CA ASN A 130 7.06 0.66 -12.57
C ASN A 130 5.99 -0.31 -13.09
N THR A 131 4.90 0.21 -13.66
CA THR A 131 3.84 -0.63 -14.25
C THR A 131 4.36 -1.46 -15.43
N LEU A 132 5.16 -0.88 -16.33
CA LEU A 132 5.73 -1.59 -17.48
C LEU A 132 6.67 -2.72 -17.04
N ILE A 133 7.61 -2.44 -16.13
CA ILE A 133 8.54 -3.45 -15.61
C ILE A 133 7.79 -4.53 -14.82
N GLN A 134 6.82 -4.16 -13.97
CA GLN A 134 6.02 -5.12 -13.22
C GLN A 134 5.27 -6.08 -14.14
N SER A 135 4.62 -5.59 -15.21
CA SER A 135 3.97 -6.47 -16.18
C SER A 135 4.94 -7.41 -16.90
N LEU A 136 6.18 -6.99 -17.21
CA LEU A 136 7.20 -7.88 -17.78
C LEU A 136 7.69 -8.93 -16.77
N THR A 137 7.90 -8.55 -15.50
CA THR A 137 8.24 -9.47 -14.41
C THR A 137 7.15 -10.54 -14.25
N LEU A 138 5.88 -10.13 -14.17
CA LEU A 138 4.74 -11.05 -14.03
C LEU A 138 4.54 -11.92 -15.29
N ALA A 139 4.77 -11.38 -16.50
CA ALA A 139 4.74 -12.17 -17.74
C ALA A 139 5.80 -13.27 -17.75
N MET A 140 6.97 -13.00 -17.18
CA MET A 140 8.09 -13.92 -17.10
C MET A 140 7.94 -14.98 -16.03
N GLU A 141 7.35 -14.66 -14.88
CA GLU A 141 6.82 -15.67 -13.96
C GLU A 141 5.83 -16.58 -14.69
N GLY A 142 4.92 -16.02 -15.50
CA GLY A 142 4.00 -16.78 -16.35
C GLY A 142 4.68 -17.72 -17.35
N THR A 143 5.99 -17.61 -17.62
CA THR A 143 6.72 -18.55 -18.51
C THR A 143 7.13 -19.87 -17.86
N SER A 144 6.97 -20.04 -16.54
CA SER A 144 7.29 -21.29 -15.84
C SER A 144 6.20 -22.35 -15.98
N GLY A 145 4.94 -21.93 -16.14
CA GLY A 145 3.77 -22.81 -16.11
C GLY A 145 3.60 -23.54 -14.76
N PRO A 146 2.54 -24.36 -14.61
CA PRO A 146 2.41 -25.26 -13.49
C PRO A 146 3.49 -26.34 -13.56
N LEU A 147 4.17 -26.60 -12.44
CA LEU A 147 5.20 -27.64 -12.32
C LEU A 147 4.68 -29.00 -12.83
N ILE A 148 5.08 -29.38 -14.05
CA ILE A 148 4.72 -30.66 -14.67
C ILE A 148 5.49 -31.78 -13.94
N ASN A 149 4.90 -32.23 -12.82
CA ASN A 149 5.39 -33.19 -11.81
C ASN A 149 6.11 -32.59 -10.58
N GLY A 150 5.37 -31.83 -9.76
CA GLY A 150 5.61 -31.74 -8.31
C GLY A 150 6.70 -30.77 -7.84
N THR A 151 6.77 -30.59 -6.51
CA THR A 151 7.70 -29.68 -5.83
C THR A 151 9.16 -29.92 -6.21
N ILE A 152 9.89 -28.85 -6.50
CA ILE A 152 11.29 -28.92 -6.93
C ILE A 152 12.15 -29.51 -5.80
N SER A 153 12.78 -30.65 -6.05
CA SER A 153 13.59 -31.34 -5.02
C SER A 153 14.84 -30.54 -4.67
N THR A 154 14.97 -30.16 -3.39
CA THR A 154 16.07 -29.34 -2.89
C THR A 154 17.02 -30.16 -2.04
N THR A 155 18.33 -30.07 -2.31
CA THR A 155 19.36 -30.72 -1.49
C THR A 155 19.68 -29.92 -0.23
N HIS A 156 20.27 -30.56 0.78
CA HIS A 156 20.68 -29.87 2.00
C HIS A 156 21.68 -28.73 1.73
N GLN A 157 22.58 -28.92 0.76
CA GLN A 157 23.57 -27.90 0.38
C GLN A 157 22.92 -26.67 -0.26
N GLN A 158 21.96 -26.89 -1.18
CA GLN A 158 21.13 -25.82 -1.77
C GLN A 158 20.32 -25.08 -0.69
N ALA A 159 19.69 -25.81 0.23
CA ALA A 159 18.92 -25.23 1.34
C ALA A 159 19.79 -24.32 2.24
N VAL A 160 20.97 -24.79 2.65
CA VAL A 160 21.91 -24.01 3.48
C VAL A 160 22.47 -22.79 2.73
N ALA A 161 22.75 -22.92 1.42
CA ALA A 161 23.21 -21.79 0.62
C ALA A 161 22.13 -20.70 0.47
N LEU A 162 20.88 -21.06 0.20
CA LEU A 162 19.75 -20.10 0.17
C LEU A 162 19.53 -19.42 1.52
N LEU A 163 19.74 -20.11 2.64
CA LEU A 163 19.73 -19.50 3.98
C LEU A 163 20.85 -18.48 4.16
N ASN A 164 22.07 -18.80 3.73
CA ASN A 164 23.20 -17.87 3.80
C ASN A 164 22.97 -16.64 2.91
N PHE A 165 22.48 -16.83 1.68
CA PHE A 165 22.16 -15.73 0.76
C PHE A 165 21.04 -14.83 1.28
N SER A 166 19.92 -15.39 1.77
CA SER A 166 18.83 -14.58 2.34
C SER A 166 19.29 -13.81 3.59
N THR A 167 20.12 -14.41 4.45
CA THR A 167 20.70 -13.75 5.63
C THR A 167 21.61 -12.58 5.22
N ALA A 168 22.51 -12.78 4.25
CA ALA A 168 23.38 -11.72 3.75
C ALA A 168 22.57 -10.61 3.04
N LEU A 169 21.53 -10.99 2.30
CA LEU A 169 20.65 -10.07 1.58
C LEU A 169 19.89 -9.14 2.52
N GLN A 170 19.37 -9.69 3.62
CA GLN A 170 18.80 -8.90 4.71
C GLN A 170 19.81 -7.92 5.30
N GLN A 171 21.03 -8.38 5.63
CA GLN A 171 22.04 -7.55 6.28
C GLN A 171 22.55 -6.41 5.38
N GLU A 172 22.97 -6.71 4.15
CA GLU A 172 23.55 -5.72 3.25
C GLU A 172 22.51 -4.75 2.70
N ALA A 173 21.26 -5.18 2.46
CA ALA A 173 20.17 -4.27 2.09
C ALA A 173 19.85 -3.30 3.23
N THR A 174 19.80 -3.80 4.48
CA THR A 174 19.61 -2.94 5.66
C THR A 174 20.75 -1.92 5.78
N ALA A 175 22.01 -2.38 5.68
CA ALA A 175 23.18 -1.49 5.76
C ALA A 175 23.22 -0.45 4.62
N PHE A 176 22.75 -0.80 3.43
CA PHE A 176 22.63 0.11 2.28
C PHE A 176 21.59 1.21 2.52
N PHE A 177 20.37 0.87 2.95
CA PHE A 177 19.31 1.86 3.15
C PHE A 177 19.45 2.68 4.45
N GLU A 178 19.96 2.08 5.54
CA GLU A 178 20.21 2.82 6.79
C GLU A 178 21.43 3.74 6.71
N ASN A 179 22.44 3.39 5.90
CA ASN A 179 23.70 4.12 5.81
C ASN A 179 24.36 3.96 4.41
N PRO A 180 23.96 4.73 3.39
CA PRO A 180 24.37 4.56 2.00
C PRO A 180 25.81 5.03 1.72
N THR A 181 26.79 4.34 2.29
CA THR A 181 28.22 4.58 2.05
C THR A 181 28.70 3.83 0.80
N PRO A 182 29.76 4.30 0.10
CA PRO A 182 30.34 3.57 -1.03
C PRO A 182 30.72 2.12 -0.70
N ALA A 183 31.08 1.82 0.55
CA ALA A 183 31.36 0.46 1.02
C ALA A 183 30.08 -0.41 1.06
N ASN A 184 29.00 0.09 1.66
CA ASN A 184 27.74 -0.66 1.75
C ASN A 184 27.10 -0.85 0.36
N ASN A 185 27.21 0.16 -0.51
CA ASN A 185 26.81 0.07 -1.92
C ASN A 185 27.56 -1.06 -2.63
N GLN A 186 28.88 -1.14 -2.44
CA GLN A 186 29.73 -2.17 -3.04
C GLN A 186 29.45 -3.56 -2.45
N ASN A 187 29.17 -3.68 -1.15
CA ASN A 187 28.83 -4.97 -0.53
C ASN A 187 27.54 -5.55 -1.11
N LEU A 188 26.49 -4.74 -1.22
CA LEU A 188 25.20 -5.17 -1.77
C LEU A 188 25.33 -5.54 -3.27
N GLN A 189 26.09 -4.75 -4.04
CA GLN A 189 26.43 -5.11 -5.43
C GLN A 189 27.22 -6.42 -5.51
N ASN A 190 28.21 -6.63 -4.64
CA ASN A 190 29.01 -7.86 -4.57
C ASN A 190 28.16 -9.09 -4.22
N LEU A 191 27.13 -8.92 -3.40
CA LEU A 191 26.18 -9.98 -3.08
C LEU A 191 25.35 -10.37 -4.31
N PHE A 192 24.84 -9.41 -5.10
CA PHE A 192 24.13 -9.71 -6.34
C PHE A 192 25.01 -10.39 -7.39
N ASN A 193 26.27 -9.95 -7.51
CA ASN A 193 27.27 -10.59 -8.36
C ASN A 193 27.58 -12.04 -7.95
N GLN A 194 27.27 -12.46 -6.71
CA GLN A 194 27.39 -13.85 -6.24
C GLN A 194 26.07 -14.63 -6.36
N LEU A 195 24.95 -13.97 -6.03
CA LEU A 195 23.61 -14.58 -6.06
C LEU A 195 23.18 -14.93 -7.48
N TYR A 196 23.36 -14.02 -8.43
CA TYR A 196 22.95 -14.24 -9.83
C TYR A 196 23.56 -15.49 -10.48
N PRO A 197 24.90 -15.69 -10.52
CA PRO A 197 25.48 -16.91 -11.10
C PRO A 197 25.18 -18.17 -10.27
N TYR A 198 24.99 -18.04 -8.95
CA TYR A 198 24.63 -19.16 -8.08
C TYR A 198 23.22 -19.70 -8.41
N LEU A 199 22.23 -18.81 -8.56
CA LEU A 199 20.88 -19.18 -8.97
C LEU A 199 20.88 -19.88 -10.33
N LEU A 200 21.54 -19.28 -11.33
CA LEU A 200 21.63 -19.81 -12.69
C LEU A 200 22.30 -21.19 -12.78
N GLN A 201 23.29 -21.45 -11.93
CA GLN A 201 24.03 -22.71 -11.92
C GLN A 201 23.32 -23.82 -11.14
N GLU A 202 22.85 -23.52 -9.93
CA GLU A 202 22.35 -24.54 -8.98
C GLU A 202 20.83 -24.73 -9.06
N PHE A 203 20.11 -23.80 -9.69
CA PHE A 203 18.66 -23.82 -9.86
C PHE A 203 18.25 -23.43 -11.30
N PRO A 204 18.66 -24.17 -12.35
CA PRO A 204 18.29 -23.92 -13.74
C PRO A 204 16.81 -24.30 -14.03
N TYR A 205 15.90 -23.83 -13.19
CA TYR A 205 14.46 -24.05 -13.22
C TYR A 205 13.76 -22.76 -13.67
N GLN A 206 12.70 -22.86 -14.47
CA GLN A 206 11.99 -21.67 -14.94
C GLN A 206 11.43 -20.79 -13.80
N ALA A 207 11.19 -21.39 -12.62
CA ALA A 207 10.76 -20.72 -11.40
C ALA A 207 11.68 -19.58 -10.92
N ILE A 208 12.99 -19.60 -11.23
CA ILE A 208 13.92 -18.54 -10.79
C ILE A 208 14.05 -17.38 -11.80
N ALA A 209 13.55 -17.54 -13.03
CA ALA A 209 13.81 -16.62 -14.14
C ALA A 209 13.41 -15.16 -13.85
N ALA A 210 12.32 -14.94 -13.10
CA ALA A 210 11.91 -13.60 -12.69
C ALA A 210 12.91 -12.94 -11.71
N SER A 211 13.45 -13.72 -10.76
CA SER A 211 14.50 -13.24 -9.83
C SER A 211 15.81 -12.95 -10.56
N GLU A 212 16.21 -13.80 -11.50
CA GLU A 212 17.38 -13.59 -12.36
C GLU A 212 17.27 -12.31 -13.19
N PHE A 213 16.10 -12.08 -13.79
CA PHE A 213 15.84 -10.86 -14.55
C PHE A 213 15.91 -9.60 -13.69
N ILE A 214 15.29 -9.60 -12.49
CA ILE A 214 15.33 -8.43 -11.61
C ILE A 214 16.77 -8.14 -11.15
N LEU A 215 17.57 -9.18 -10.89
CA LEU A 215 19.00 -9.04 -10.63
C LEU A 215 19.72 -8.34 -11.80
N LEU A 216 19.43 -8.72 -13.04
CA LEU A 216 19.97 -8.04 -14.24
C LEU A 216 19.50 -6.58 -14.37
N GLN A 217 18.31 -6.22 -13.88
CA GLN A 217 17.83 -4.83 -13.86
C GLN A 217 18.50 -3.98 -12.75
N VAL A 218 18.78 -4.56 -11.58
CA VAL A 218 19.26 -3.80 -10.41
C VAL A 218 20.79 -3.63 -10.41
N MET A 219 21.56 -4.62 -10.90
CA MET A 219 23.03 -4.57 -10.91
C MET A 219 23.63 -3.34 -11.64
N PRO A 220 23.11 -2.89 -12.80
CA PRO A 220 23.62 -1.70 -13.49
C PRO A 220 23.44 -0.39 -12.70
N LEU A 221 22.43 -0.30 -11.85
CA LEU A 221 22.11 0.93 -11.10
C LEU A 221 23.21 1.29 -10.11
N PHE A 222 23.91 0.30 -9.55
CA PHE A 222 25.06 0.50 -8.65
C PHE A 222 26.28 1.15 -9.33
N ASN A 223 26.31 1.22 -10.66
CA ASN A 223 27.37 1.87 -11.43
C ASN A 223 27.02 3.33 -11.83
N GLN A 224 25.82 3.82 -11.45
CA GLN A 224 25.36 5.18 -11.76
C GLN A 224 25.92 6.21 -10.77
N SER A 225 26.05 7.46 -11.22
CA SER A 225 26.48 8.57 -10.36
C SER A 225 25.66 9.83 -10.69
N PRO A 226 24.78 10.31 -9.78
CA PRO A 226 24.42 9.71 -8.49
C PRO A 226 23.67 8.37 -8.63
N LEU A 227 23.55 7.62 -7.54
CA LEU A 227 22.75 6.40 -7.47
C LEU A 227 21.26 6.72 -7.37
N ASP A 228 20.43 5.99 -8.12
CA ASP A 228 18.96 6.05 -7.98
C ASP A 228 18.49 5.08 -6.88
N PHE A 229 18.54 5.55 -5.63
CA PHE A 229 18.09 4.78 -4.46
C PHE A 229 16.60 4.38 -4.53
N GLY A 230 15.76 5.19 -5.19
CA GLY A 230 14.32 4.90 -5.33
C GLY A 230 14.09 3.71 -6.27
N LYS A 231 14.74 3.72 -7.43
CA LYS A 231 14.68 2.62 -8.41
C LYS A 231 15.35 1.35 -7.88
N ILE A 232 16.46 1.47 -7.15
CA ILE A 232 17.09 0.33 -6.47
C ILE A 232 16.12 -0.28 -5.45
N ALA A 233 15.53 0.51 -4.56
CA ALA A 233 14.56 0.02 -3.58
C ALA A 233 13.39 -0.73 -4.26
N GLN A 234 12.80 -0.15 -5.30
CA GLN A 234 11.68 -0.74 -6.04
C GLN A 234 12.02 -2.09 -6.68
N LEU A 235 13.18 -2.22 -7.32
CA LEU A 235 13.61 -3.50 -7.89
C LEU A 235 13.92 -4.52 -6.81
N LEU A 236 14.47 -4.11 -5.66
CA LEU A 236 14.70 -5.02 -4.54
C LEU A 236 13.39 -5.51 -3.91
N GLN A 237 12.37 -4.66 -3.77
CA GLN A 237 11.01 -5.09 -3.37
C GLN A 237 10.48 -6.20 -4.29
N GLN A 238 10.61 -6.02 -5.61
CA GLN A 238 10.21 -7.05 -6.58
C GLN A 238 11.04 -8.33 -6.40
N LEU A 239 12.37 -8.22 -6.26
CA LEU A 239 13.28 -9.35 -6.09
C LEU A 239 12.93 -10.20 -4.85
N TYR A 240 12.56 -9.57 -3.73
CA TYR A 240 12.17 -10.31 -2.52
C TYR A 240 10.90 -11.13 -2.76
N GLY A 241 9.91 -10.56 -3.44
CA GLY A 241 8.66 -11.26 -3.79
C GLY A 241 8.86 -12.42 -4.76
N THR A 242 9.73 -12.28 -5.76
CA THR A 242 10.05 -13.37 -6.70
C THR A 242 10.89 -14.47 -6.04
N LEU A 243 11.83 -14.10 -5.16
CA LEU A 243 12.61 -15.07 -4.37
C LEU A 243 11.75 -15.82 -3.36
N GLU A 244 10.80 -15.15 -2.69
CA GLU A 244 9.83 -15.79 -1.79
C GLU A 244 8.99 -16.82 -2.54
N ARG A 245 8.46 -16.47 -3.72
CA ARG A 245 7.67 -17.41 -4.53
C ARG A 245 8.49 -18.62 -4.98
N PHE A 246 9.68 -18.38 -5.52
CA PHE A 246 10.62 -19.45 -5.87
C PHE A 246 10.91 -20.37 -4.68
N VAL A 247 11.17 -19.81 -3.50
CA VAL A 247 11.37 -20.57 -2.25
C VAL A 247 10.13 -21.41 -1.95
N ASN A 248 8.92 -20.89 -2.10
CA ASN A 248 7.68 -21.65 -1.86
C ASN A 248 7.43 -22.81 -2.85
N GLU A 249 8.08 -22.84 -4.02
CA GLU A 249 7.99 -23.95 -5.00
C GLU A 249 8.97 -25.12 -4.72
N LEU A 250 9.95 -24.90 -3.84
CA LEU A 250 10.92 -25.91 -3.43
C LEU A 250 10.35 -26.90 -2.40
N ASN A 251 10.82 -28.16 -2.42
CA ASN A 251 10.42 -29.18 -1.46
C ASN A 251 11.17 -29.05 -0.12
N TRP A 252 10.51 -28.44 0.87
CA TRP A 252 11.05 -28.24 2.21
C TRP A 252 10.71 -29.31 3.25
N ALA A 253 10.02 -30.39 2.87
CA ALA A 253 9.68 -31.47 3.81
C ALA A 253 10.89 -32.01 4.62
N PRO A 254 12.13 -32.07 4.09
CA PRO A 254 13.31 -32.44 4.87
C PRO A 254 13.91 -31.33 5.74
N PHE A 255 13.60 -30.04 5.50
CA PHE A 255 14.28 -28.88 6.10
C PHE A 255 13.33 -27.72 6.52
N PRO A 256 12.27 -27.99 7.32
CA PRO A 256 11.24 -26.98 7.63
C PRO A 256 11.75 -25.75 8.41
N GLU A 257 12.78 -25.90 9.23
CA GLU A 257 13.39 -24.76 9.95
C GLU A 257 14.16 -23.82 9.02
N ILE A 258 14.84 -24.37 8.00
CA ILE A 258 15.59 -23.59 7.02
C ILE A 258 14.65 -22.74 6.17
N TYR A 259 13.54 -23.34 5.72
CA TYR A 259 12.45 -22.67 5.02
C TYR A 259 11.93 -21.43 5.78
N ASN A 260 11.52 -21.62 7.04
CA ASN A 260 11.00 -20.54 7.87
C ASN A 260 12.02 -19.39 8.03
N ASN A 261 13.30 -19.72 8.24
CA ASN A 261 14.35 -18.71 8.38
C ASN A 261 14.61 -17.93 7.07
N ILE A 262 14.60 -18.60 5.91
CA ILE A 262 14.72 -17.93 4.60
C ILE A 262 13.58 -16.92 4.40
N LEU A 263 12.34 -17.33 4.67
CA LEU A 263 11.19 -16.44 4.55
C LEU A 263 11.27 -15.24 5.51
N GLN A 264 11.63 -15.46 6.78
CA GLN A 264 11.81 -14.36 7.73
C GLN A 264 12.90 -13.38 7.29
N ASN A 265 14.04 -13.87 6.78
CA ASN A 265 15.11 -13.03 6.26
C ASN A 265 14.63 -12.15 5.09
N LEU A 266 13.90 -12.74 4.12
CA LEU A 266 13.34 -12.02 2.98
C LEU A 266 12.30 -10.97 3.41
N ILE A 267 11.39 -11.32 4.35
CA ILE A 267 10.40 -10.39 4.91
C ILE A 267 11.08 -9.20 5.60
N VAL A 268 12.16 -9.42 6.36
CA VAL A 268 12.89 -8.32 7.01
C VAL A 268 13.67 -7.48 6.00
N ALA A 269 14.29 -8.09 4.98
CA ALA A 269 14.94 -7.37 3.88
C ALA A 269 13.93 -6.46 3.14
N MET A 270 12.75 -7.00 2.84
CA MET A 270 11.62 -6.32 2.21
C MET A 270 11.13 -5.15 3.08
N LYS A 271 10.93 -5.37 4.38
CA LYS A 271 10.52 -4.30 5.32
C LYS A 271 11.54 -3.16 5.36
N ASN A 272 12.83 -3.47 5.51
CA ASN A 272 13.89 -2.46 5.66
C ASN A 272 14.16 -1.69 4.36
N THR A 273 13.84 -2.29 3.21
CA THR A 273 13.87 -1.65 1.88
C THR A 273 12.54 -0.94 1.55
N GLY A 274 11.54 -1.04 2.42
CA GLY A 274 10.12 -0.80 2.11
C GLY A 274 9.47 0.38 2.81
N GLU A 275 10.18 1.11 3.67
CA GLU A 275 9.68 2.37 4.24
C GLU A 275 9.71 3.49 3.17
N PRO A 276 8.57 3.95 2.63
CA PRO A 276 8.56 4.89 1.52
C PRO A 276 8.62 6.34 2.00
N SER A 277 9.20 7.20 1.17
CA SER A 277 9.14 8.64 1.38
C SER A 277 7.72 9.17 1.18
N ALA A 278 6.94 9.39 2.24
CA ALA A 278 5.57 9.88 2.06
C ALA A 278 5.54 11.35 1.63
N THR A 279 4.77 11.63 0.60
CA THR A 279 4.38 12.97 0.15
C THR A 279 3.09 13.39 0.85
N GLY A 280 3.14 14.50 1.58
CA GLY A 280 1.99 15.03 2.32
C GLY A 280 2.42 16.08 3.33
N ALA A 281 2.18 17.35 3.01
CA ALA A 281 2.65 18.46 3.84
C ALA A 281 2.14 18.34 5.27
N THR A 282 3.06 18.26 6.24
CA THR A 282 2.72 17.95 7.63
C THR A 282 2.27 19.21 8.37
N PRO A 283 1.09 19.25 9.01
CA PRO A 283 0.72 20.36 9.89
C PRO A 283 1.71 20.48 11.05
N ILE A 284 2.44 21.59 11.12
CA ILE A 284 3.27 21.93 12.29
C ILE A 284 2.50 22.89 13.20
N THR A 285 2.67 22.74 14.51
CA THR A 285 2.05 23.66 15.48
C THR A 285 2.78 24.99 15.49
N GLN A 286 2.09 26.07 15.90
CA GLN A 286 2.68 27.41 15.98
C GLN A 286 3.93 27.47 16.88
N ASN A 287 4.03 26.61 17.89
CA ASN A 287 5.24 26.48 18.71
C ASN A 287 6.40 25.85 17.93
N GLU A 288 6.15 24.81 17.12
CA GLU A 288 7.17 24.17 16.29
C GLU A 288 7.66 25.12 15.19
N THR A 289 6.77 25.89 14.57
CA THR A 289 7.13 26.99 13.65
C THR A 289 8.06 28.00 14.31
N GLN A 290 7.78 28.40 15.55
CA GLN A 290 8.60 29.37 16.27
C GLN A 290 9.97 28.80 16.69
N VAL A 291 10.03 27.51 17.02
CA VAL A 291 11.29 26.77 17.25
C VAL A 291 12.14 26.75 15.98
N TRP A 292 11.54 26.47 14.82
CA TRP A 292 12.20 26.52 13.51
C TRP A 292 12.78 27.89 13.17
N LEU A 293 11.97 28.95 13.33
CA LEU A 293 12.43 30.33 13.12
C LEU A 293 13.60 30.68 14.05
N ASN A 294 13.58 30.24 15.31
CA ASN A 294 14.67 30.49 16.25
C ASN A 294 15.95 29.74 15.86
N PHE A 295 15.84 28.48 15.42
CA PHE A 295 16.97 27.68 14.97
C PHE A 295 17.66 28.27 13.72
N ILE A 296 16.90 28.64 12.70
CA ILE A 296 17.47 29.21 11.46
C ILE A 296 18.02 30.63 11.71
N ARG A 297 17.35 31.46 12.53
CA ARG A 297 17.89 32.77 12.95
C ARG A 297 19.22 32.66 13.71
N ALA A 298 19.44 31.57 14.46
CA ALA A 298 20.71 31.29 15.11
C ALA A 298 21.79 30.79 14.13
N LEU A 299 21.41 30.05 13.08
CA LEU A 299 22.36 29.49 12.11
C LEU A 299 23.04 30.57 11.26
N VAL A 300 22.31 31.62 10.89
CA VAL A 300 22.81 32.73 10.04
C VAL A 300 24.09 33.40 10.59
N PRO A 301 24.11 33.95 11.83
CA PRO A 301 25.30 34.61 12.36
C PRO A 301 26.44 33.63 12.66
N GLU A 302 26.16 32.40 13.11
CA GLU A 302 27.20 31.45 13.51
C GLU A 302 27.97 30.87 12.32
N VAL A 303 27.28 30.61 11.20
CA VAL A 303 27.92 30.25 9.94
C VAL A 303 28.81 31.40 9.45
N ALA A 304 28.30 32.64 9.47
CA ALA A 304 29.07 33.80 9.04
C ALA A 304 30.30 34.03 9.93
N ALA A 305 30.16 33.91 11.26
CA ALA A 305 31.25 34.01 12.22
C ALA A 305 32.29 32.90 12.06
N PHE A 306 31.87 31.66 11.75
CA PHE A 306 32.78 30.57 11.44
C PHE A 306 33.57 30.83 10.15
N PHE A 307 32.92 31.15 9.03
CA PHE A 307 33.64 31.38 7.77
C PHE A 307 34.54 32.63 7.79
N ALA A 308 34.17 33.65 8.59
CA ALA A 308 35.03 34.81 8.84
C ALA A 308 36.28 34.48 9.69
N GLN A 309 36.22 33.48 10.58
CA GLN A 309 37.35 33.04 11.41
C GLN A 309 37.41 31.50 11.57
N PRO A 310 37.77 30.74 10.51
CA PRO A 310 37.61 29.28 10.48
C PRO A 310 38.49 28.53 11.51
N ASN A 311 39.58 29.16 11.92
CA ASN A 311 40.51 28.63 12.91
C ASN A 311 40.10 28.99 14.36
N SER A 312 39.01 29.72 14.56
CA SER A 312 38.47 30.01 15.91
C SER A 312 37.83 28.76 16.50
N SER A 313 38.48 28.15 17.48
CA SER A 313 37.92 27.02 18.24
C SER A 313 36.58 27.37 18.90
N ALA A 314 36.38 28.64 19.27
CA ALA A 314 35.11 29.11 19.85
C ALA A 314 33.98 29.10 18.82
N ASN A 315 34.17 29.73 17.66
CA ASN A 315 33.14 29.82 16.60
C ASN A 315 32.80 28.41 16.08
N LYS A 316 33.83 27.57 15.93
CA LYS A 316 33.72 26.16 15.59
C LYS A 316 32.88 25.38 16.61
N GLN A 317 33.13 25.56 17.91
CA GLN A 317 32.38 24.88 18.98
C GLN A 317 30.94 25.38 19.09
N ILE A 318 30.67 26.67 18.88
CA ILE A 318 29.30 27.22 18.88
C ILE A 318 28.51 26.65 17.70
N LEU A 319 29.08 26.66 16.49
CA LEU A 319 28.46 26.08 15.30
C LEU A 319 28.23 24.56 15.44
N GLN A 320 29.18 23.82 16.02
CA GLN A 320 28.98 22.40 16.37
C GLN A 320 27.87 22.19 17.41
N THR A 321 27.76 23.07 18.42
CA THR A 321 26.70 22.98 19.43
C THR A 321 25.34 23.19 18.78
N LEU A 322 25.21 24.20 17.92
CA LEU A 322 23.98 24.47 17.18
C LEU A 322 23.61 23.30 16.25
N LEU A 323 24.55 22.80 15.44
CA LEU A 323 24.30 21.66 14.56
C LEU A 323 23.94 20.38 15.34
N ASN A 324 24.48 20.15 16.55
CA ASN A 324 24.05 19.05 17.40
C ASN A 324 22.59 19.21 17.89
N GLN A 325 22.10 20.43 18.08
CA GLN A 325 20.68 20.66 18.41
C GLN A 325 19.77 20.36 17.21
N PHE A 326 20.17 20.76 15.99
CA PHE A 326 19.49 20.34 14.75
C PHE A 326 19.53 18.81 14.58
N LEU A 327 20.67 18.17 14.89
CA LEU A 327 20.82 16.73 14.80
C LEU A 327 19.85 16.00 15.72
N VAL A 328 19.76 16.43 16.99
CA VAL A 328 18.78 15.93 17.97
C VAL A 328 17.35 16.16 17.49
N PHE A 329 17.06 17.35 16.95
CA PHE A 329 15.74 17.66 16.39
C PHE A 329 15.36 16.68 15.27
N PHE A 330 16.19 16.47 14.26
CA PHE A 330 15.88 15.54 13.16
C PHE A 330 15.83 14.08 13.63
N ARG A 331 16.69 13.68 14.56
CA ARG A 331 16.66 12.37 15.22
C ARG A 331 15.33 12.12 15.94
N ASP A 332 14.74 13.15 16.54
CA ASP A 332 13.52 13.05 17.33
C ASP A 332 12.26 13.45 16.54
N TYR A 333 12.42 13.99 15.32
CA TYR A 333 11.31 14.46 14.49
C TYR A 333 10.32 13.32 14.16
N PRO A 334 8.99 13.54 14.26
CA PRO A 334 8.02 12.44 14.17
C PRO A 334 8.00 11.69 12.83
N ILE A 335 8.44 12.34 11.75
CA ILE A 335 8.34 11.81 10.38
C ILE A 335 9.72 11.67 9.74
N LYS A 336 10.28 10.47 9.81
CA LYS A 336 11.68 10.20 9.45
C LYS A 336 12.00 10.49 7.98
N GLN A 337 11.08 10.25 7.05
CA GLN A 337 11.32 10.47 5.61
C GLN A 337 11.84 11.87 5.25
N TYR A 338 11.37 12.91 5.95
CA TYR A 338 11.79 14.29 5.73
C TYR A 338 13.06 14.59 6.51
N ALA A 339 13.18 14.06 7.73
CA ALA A 339 14.28 14.36 8.64
C ALA A 339 15.57 13.56 8.36
N SER A 340 15.51 12.40 7.71
CA SER A 340 16.67 11.49 7.54
C SER A 340 17.80 12.08 6.72
N TYR A 341 17.51 12.78 5.61
CA TYR A 341 18.56 13.37 4.78
C TYR A 341 19.15 14.67 5.37
N PRO A 342 18.35 15.60 5.94
CA PRO A 342 18.86 16.67 6.80
C PRO A 342 19.65 16.16 8.01
N TYR A 343 19.25 15.04 8.65
CA TYR A 343 20.01 14.38 9.74
C TYR A 343 21.37 13.86 9.24
N TYR A 344 21.40 13.19 8.09
CA TYR A 344 22.63 12.74 7.44
C TYR A 344 23.55 13.92 7.11
N LEU A 345 23.05 14.98 6.47
CA LEU A 345 23.86 16.15 6.13
C LEU A 345 24.31 16.93 7.37
N THR A 346 23.51 16.98 8.43
CA THR A 346 23.93 17.53 9.74
C THR A 346 25.09 16.71 10.31
N ASN A 347 25.04 15.38 10.24
CA ASN A 347 26.15 14.50 10.61
C ASN A 347 27.40 14.74 9.74
N GLN A 348 27.26 14.87 8.41
CA GLN A 348 28.38 15.18 7.51
C GLN A 348 29.04 16.53 7.87
N LEU A 349 28.24 17.58 8.13
CA LEU A 349 28.74 18.88 8.59
C LEU A 349 29.46 18.78 9.94
N LEU A 350 28.90 18.04 10.90
CA LEU A 350 29.53 17.81 12.20
C LEU A 350 30.84 17.04 12.09
N GLN A 351 30.92 16.03 11.21
CA GLN A 351 32.14 15.26 10.94
C GLN A 351 33.21 16.11 10.25
N LEU A 352 32.84 16.91 9.24
CA LEU A 352 33.75 17.86 8.60
C LEU A 352 34.25 18.88 9.63
N LEU A 353 33.37 19.49 10.43
CA LEU A 353 33.76 20.41 11.50
C LEU A 353 34.62 19.72 12.57
N ALA A 354 34.44 18.43 12.86
CA ALA A 354 35.27 17.73 13.85
C ALA A 354 36.75 17.61 13.42
N GLN A 355 37.08 17.74 12.14
CA GLN A 355 38.46 17.67 11.65
C GLN A 355 39.33 18.80 12.24
N PRO A 356 40.62 18.57 12.55
CA PRO A 356 41.50 19.60 13.11
C PRO A 356 41.61 20.85 12.24
N SER A 357 41.69 20.67 10.91
CA SER A 357 41.78 21.74 9.91
C SER A 357 40.89 21.41 8.71
N PRO A 358 39.58 21.72 8.75
CA PRO A 358 38.64 21.32 7.72
C PRO A 358 38.82 22.14 6.44
N SER A 359 38.62 21.49 5.28
CA SER A 359 38.62 22.19 3.99
C SER A 359 37.44 23.16 3.90
N LEU A 360 37.72 24.45 3.73
CA LEU A 360 36.69 25.48 3.59
C LEU A 360 35.80 25.28 2.35
N GLY A 361 36.37 24.79 1.25
CA GLY A 361 35.59 24.44 0.06
C GLY A 361 34.68 23.23 0.31
N ALA A 362 35.15 22.21 1.03
CA ALA A 362 34.33 21.05 1.38
C ALA A 362 33.20 21.43 2.35
N LEU A 363 33.50 22.24 3.37
CA LEU A 363 32.48 22.78 4.28
C LEU A 363 31.48 23.68 3.56
N SER A 364 31.95 24.56 2.67
CA SER A 364 31.07 25.40 1.83
C SER A 364 30.12 24.54 1.00
N ASN A 365 30.63 23.51 0.31
CA ASN A 365 29.82 22.60 -0.50
C ASN A 365 28.80 21.84 0.35
N ALA A 366 29.23 21.29 1.50
CA ALA A 366 28.33 20.59 2.41
C ALA A 366 27.25 21.51 3.00
N PHE A 367 27.59 22.77 3.32
CA PHE A 367 26.60 23.75 3.78
C PHE A 367 25.61 24.14 2.67
N GLN A 368 26.04 24.26 1.41
CA GLN A 368 25.11 24.54 0.31
C GLN A 368 24.13 23.38 0.06
N GLN A 369 24.62 22.13 0.08
CA GLN A 369 23.77 20.95 0.02
C GLN A 369 22.78 20.93 1.21
N TYR A 370 23.26 21.23 2.42
CA TYR A 370 22.42 21.33 3.60
C TYR A 370 21.34 22.40 3.48
N TYR A 371 21.63 23.58 2.93
CA TYR A 371 20.61 24.64 2.76
C TYR A 371 19.56 24.29 1.70
N ALA A 372 19.95 23.61 0.61
CA ALA A 372 19.00 23.11 -0.38
C ALA A 372 18.02 22.10 0.24
N GLU A 373 18.54 21.15 1.03
CA GLU A 373 17.70 20.16 1.71
C GLU A 373 16.89 20.74 2.88
N LEU A 374 17.37 21.80 3.55
CA LEU A 374 16.55 22.53 4.51
C LEU A 374 15.40 23.28 3.83
N ALA A 375 15.60 23.81 2.62
CA ALA A 375 14.52 24.43 1.84
C ALA A 375 13.47 23.38 1.42
N HIS A 376 13.91 22.24 0.86
CA HIS A 376 13.00 21.13 0.55
C HIS A 376 12.30 20.53 1.78
N PHE A 377 12.97 20.48 2.94
CA PHE A 377 12.32 20.11 4.19
C PHE A 377 11.17 21.06 4.54
N ILE A 378 11.41 22.38 4.43
CA ILE A 378 10.45 23.44 4.75
C ILE A 378 9.25 23.47 3.78
N GLU A 379 9.48 23.20 2.49
CA GLU A 379 8.42 23.03 1.47
C GLU A 379 7.42 21.91 1.83
N ASN A 380 7.84 20.91 2.62
CA ASN A 380 7.01 19.80 3.09
C ASN A 380 6.31 20.06 4.44
N LEU A 381 6.40 21.27 5.00
CA LEU A 381 5.71 21.66 6.24
C LEU A 381 4.50 22.55 5.93
N SER A 382 3.34 22.22 6.49
CA SER A 382 2.15 23.08 6.41
C SER A 382 2.23 24.13 7.52
N MET A 383 2.58 25.35 7.13
CA MET A 383 2.79 26.51 8.01
C MET A 383 2.10 27.77 7.45
N ASP A 384 2.02 28.84 8.22
CA ASP A 384 1.46 30.10 7.72
C ASP A 384 2.40 30.77 6.69
N PRO A 385 1.88 31.49 5.68
CA PRO A 385 2.70 32.09 4.64
C PRO A 385 3.75 33.10 5.13
N THR A 386 3.52 33.78 6.27
CA THR A 386 4.47 34.80 6.76
C THR A 386 5.70 34.14 7.38
N SER A 387 5.50 33.05 8.14
CA SER A 387 6.59 32.25 8.68
C SER A 387 7.38 31.54 7.57
N TYR A 388 6.70 31.05 6.53
CA TYR A 388 7.31 30.44 5.35
C TYR A 388 8.23 31.42 4.59
N ASP A 389 7.72 32.61 4.27
CA ASP A 389 8.48 33.67 3.60
C ASP A 389 9.68 34.14 4.45
N GLU A 390 9.53 34.22 5.77
CA GLU A 390 10.66 34.57 6.65
C GLU A 390 11.74 33.48 6.67
N LEU A 391 11.36 32.20 6.78
CA LEU A 391 12.31 31.07 6.76
C LEU A 391 13.10 31.01 5.45
N ASN A 392 12.42 31.12 4.31
CA ASN A 392 13.06 31.12 3.00
C ASN A 392 14.02 32.31 2.82
N ARG A 393 13.63 33.50 3.30
CA ARG A 393 14.52 34.68 3.30
C ARG A 393 15.76 34.47 4.16
N LEU A 394 15.64 33.80 5.31
CA LEU A 394 16.77 33.51 6.19
C LEU A 394 17.72 32.47 5.58
N LEU A 395 17.21 31.38 4.99
CA LEU A 395 18.02 30.40 4.26
C LEU A 395 18.73 31.01 3.04
N ALA A 396 18.07 31.86 2.26
CA ALA A 396 18.72 32.60 1.18
C ALA A 396 19.90 33.45 1.68
N SER A 397 19.84 33.97 2.90
CA SER A 397 20.95 34.72 3.51
C SER A 397 22.13 33.82 3.94
N THR A 398 21.90 32.57 4.35
CA THR A 398 23.00 31.63 4.69
C THR A 398 23.72 31.13 3.45
N VAL A 399 22.99 30.89 2.36
CA VAL A 399 23.53 30.53 1.04
C VAL A 399 24.53 31.58 0.54
N ILE A 400 24.21 32.88 0.68
CA ILE A 400 25.10 33.97 0.26
C ILE A 400 26.42 33.95 1.06
N ASN A 401 26.36 33.71 2.38
CA ASN A 401 27.54 33.73 3.25
C ASN A 401 28.54 32.61 2.93
N THR A 402 28.08 31.42 2.51
CA THR A 402 28.98 30.30 2.17
C THR A 402 29.40 30.29 0.70
N ALA A 403 28.58 30.81 -0.23
CA ALA A 403 28.87 30.83 -1.66
C ALA A 403 30.22 31.49 -2.04
N PHE A 404 30.69 32.47 -1.27
CA PHE A 404 31.98 33.14 -1.48
C PHE A 404 33.20 32.18 -1.52
N TYR A 405 33.08 30.96 -0.98
CA TYR A 405 34.19 30.01 -0.85
C TYR A 405 34.20 28.88 -1.89
N GLN A 406 33.28 28.87 -2.87
CA GLN A 406 33.28 27.89 -3.97
C GLN A 406 34.14 28.31 -5.18
N GLY A 407 34.50 29.58 -5.30
CA GLY A 407 35.39 30.08 -6.35
C GLY A 407 36.86 29.81 -6.03
N GLY A 408 37.50 28.90 -6.77
CA GLY A 408 38.94 28.66 -6.68
C GLY A 408 39.76 29.87 -7.14
N GLY A 409 40.01 30.81 -6.24
CA GLY A 409 40.79 32.02 -6.50
C GLY A 409 41.21 32.67 -5.17
N GLY A 410 42.41 32.33 -4.70
CA GLY A 410 42.90 32.83 -3.42
C GLY A 410 43.09 34.35 -3.43
N VAL A 411 42.48 35.05 -2.49
CA VAL A 411 43.04 36.31 -1.99
C VAL A 411 44.14 35.90 -1.00
N GLY A 412 45.39 36.23 -1.33
CA GLY A 412 46.52 36.00 -0.43
C GLY A 412 46.32 36.70 0.91
N PRO A 413 47.06 36.32 1.97
CA PRO A 413 46.98 37.05 3.24
C PRO A 413 47.20 38.53 3.00
N THR A 414 46.34 39.38 3.59
CA THR A 414 46.54 40.84 3.58
C THR A 414 47.98 41.10 4.02
N GLY A 415 48.77 41.72 3.13
CA GLY A 415 50.19 41.94 3.39
C GLY A 415 50.39 42.64 4.73
N PRO A 416 51.44 42.32 5.51
CA PRO A 416 51.70 42.99 6.77
C PRO A 416 51.73 44.49 6.54
N ALA A 417 51.08 45.24 7.43
CA ALA A 417 50.97 46.69 7.31
C ALA A 417 52.35 47.30 7.04
N GLY A 418 52.44 48.14 6.00
CA GLY A 418 53.70 48.79 5.64
C GLY A 418 54.28 49.53 6.85
N PRO A 419 55.61 49.52 7.04
CA PRO A 419 56.22 50.12 8.23
C PRO A 419 55.82 51.59 8.32
N THR A 420 55.12 51.93 9.41
CA THR A 420 54.87 53.34 9.75
C THR A 420 56.22 53.99 10.02
N GLY A 421 56.40 55.21 9.49
CA GLY A 421 57.69 55.90 9.43
C GLY A 421 58.39 56.08 10.78
N ALA A 422 59.71 56.28 10.72
CA ALA A 422 60.60 56.28 11.87
C ALA A 422 60.21 57.25 13.00
N THR A 423 60.46 56.81 14.24
CA THR A 423 60.36 57.60 15.46
C THR A 423 61.20 58.88 15.39
N GLY A 424 60.56 60.04 15.62
CA GLY A 424 61.21 61.34 15.71
C GLY A 424 61.26 61.90 17.13
N ALA A 425 62.42 61.77 17.79
CA ALA A 425 62.91 62.51 18.98
C ALA A 425 62.12 62.46 20.32
N THR A 426 62.89 62.52 21.44
CA THR A 426 62.43 62.21 22.81
C THR A 426 62.71 63.33 23.81
N GLY A 427 61.73 63.60 24.71
CA GLY A 427 61.93 64.13 26.07
C GLY A 427 62.06 65.66 26.26
N PRO A 428 62.16 66.17 27.52
CA PRO A 428 62.23 65.45 28.81
C PRO A 428 61.36 65.99 29.99
N ALA A 429 61.31 65.21 31.10
CA ALA A 429 61.01 65.55 32.52
C ALA A 429 59.63 66.18 32.92
N GLY A 430 59.01 65.88 34.09
CA GLY A 430 59.27 64.86 35.12
C GLY A 430 59.18 65.37 36.59
N SER A 431 58.11 65.06 37.33
CA SER A 431 58.03 65.01 38.82
C SER A 431 56.61 64.57 39.29
N GLY A 432 56.39 63.74 40.31
CA GLY A 432 57.32 62.86 41.05
C GLY A 432 56.64 61.98 42.14
N VAL A 433 57.35 60.90 42.55
CA VAL A 433 57.33 60.16 43.85
C VAL A 433 56.04 59.39 44.29
N GLY A 434 56.22 58.11 44.70
CA GLY A 434 55.18 57.16 45.19
C GLY A 434 54.84 57.27 46.70
N PRO A 435 54.44 56.19 47.44
CA PRO A 435 54.87 54.78 47.31
C PRO A 435 53.76 53.69 47.53
N THR A 436 54.20 52.46 47.86
CA THR A 436 53.48 51.17 48.07
C THR A 436 52.21 51.19 48.96
N GLY A 437 51.21 50.34 48.64
CA GLY A 437 49.90 50.31 49.31
C GLY A 437 49.58 49.08 50.20
N PRO A 438 48.34 48.98 50.75
CA PRO A 438 47.80 47.80 51.43
C PRO A 438 46.43 47.29 50.88
N THR A 439 46.01 46.10 51.33
CA THR A 439 44.69 45.48 51.02
C THR A 439 43.52 46.17 51.72
N GLY A 440 42.32 46.22 51.09
CA GLY A 440 41.18 47.08 51.49
C GLY A 440 40.02 46.42 52.28
N PRO A 441 38.86 47.12 52.42
CA PRO A 441 37.66 46.65 53.15
C PRO A 441 36.32 46.65 52.34
N VAL A 442 35.23 46.22 52.99
CA VAL A 442 33.84 46.06 52.48
C VAL A 442 32.98 47.34 52.64
N GLY A 443 31.93 47.52 51.83
CA GLY A 443 31.06 48.73 51.76
C GLY A 443 29.71 48.68 52.52
N PRO A 444 28.75 49.61 52.24
CA PRO A 444 27.47 49.72 52.96
C PRO A 444 26.16 49.77 52.09
N THR A 445 25.00 49.72 52.77
CA THR A 445 23.60 49.67 52.24
C THR A 445 22.82 51.00 52.45
N GLY A 446 21.72 51.26 51.72
CA GLY A 446 20.93 52.54 51.75
C GLY A 446 19.48 52.49 52.34
N PRO A 447 18.63 53.54 52.14
CA PRO A 447 17.15 53.58 52.46
C PRO A 447 16.24 54.13 51.30
N THR A 448 14.93 53.81 51.03
CA THR A 448 13.61 53.79 51.78
C THR A 448 12.82 55.14 51.74
N GLY A 449 11.49 55.29 51.47
CA GLY A 449 10.37 54.42 51.02
C GLY A 449 8.92 55.04 51.20
N SER A 450 7.83 54.43 50.67
CA SER A 450 6.35 54.74 50.82
C SER A 450 5.73 55.92 49.98
N GLY A 451 4.41 56.08 49.68
CA GLY A 451 3.16 55.25 49.85
C GLY A 451 1.80 55.98 49.51
N VAL A 452 0.64 55.28 49.65
CA VAL A 452 -0.82 55.68 49.55
C VAL A 452 -1.49 55.85 48.14
N GLY A 453 -2.73 55.34 47.96
CA GLY A 453 -3.58 55.44 46.73
C GLY A 453 -5.10 55.28 46.99
N PRO A 454 -5.97 55.08 45.97
CA PRO A 454 -7.24 54.33 46.14
C PRO A 454 -7.60 53.36 44.97
N THR A 455 -8.75 52.65 45.06
CA THR A 455 -9.02 51.34 44.42
C THR A 455 -10.41 51.19 43.77
N GLY A 456 -10.56 50.29 42.77
CA GLY A 456 -11.78 49.51 42.50
C GLY A 456 -12.09 49.20 41.01
N PRO A 457 -12.87 48.16 40.66
CA PRO A 457 -13.34 46.99 41.43
C PRO A 457 -12.92 45.61 40.83
N THR A 458 -13.29 44.51 41.49
CA THR A 458 -12.86 43.12 41.20
C THR A 458 -13.89 42.29 40.40
N GLY A 459 -13.42 41.44 39.48
CA GLY A 459 -14.23 40.43 38.76
C GLY A 459 -14.29 39.06 39.47
N ALA A 460 -15.34 38.27 39.21
CA ALA A 460 -15.73 37.11 40.03
C ALA A 460 -14.85 35.84 39.91
N THR A 461 -14.84 35.06 40.99
CA THR A 461 -14.12 33.78 41.13
C THR A 461 -14.92 32.59 40.56
N GLY A 462 -14.28 31.74 39.75
CA GLY A 462 -14.84 30.45 39.30
C GLY A 462 -14.66 29.33 40.34
N PRO A 463 -15.52 28.29 40.35
CA PRO A 463 -15.58 27.29 41.42
C PRO A 463 -14.43 26.27 41.40
N THR A 464 -14.08 25.78 42.59
CA THR A 464 -13.09 24.71 42.82
C THR A 464 -13.62 23.34 42.36
N GLY A 465 -12.88 22.64 41.50
CA GLY A 465 -13.14 21.25 41.14
C GLY A 465 -12.71 20.26 42.24
N PRO A 466 -13.38 19.10 42.39
CA PRO A 466 -13.18 18.17 43.50
C PRO A 466 -11.88 17.35 43.41
N THR A 467 -11.40 16.88 44.56
CA THR A 467 -10.23 16.00 44.70
C THR A 467 -10.65 14.52 44.80
N GLY A 468 -9.97 13.64 44.05
CA GLY A 468 -10.05 12.18 44.18
C GLY A 468 -9.67 11.48 42.86
N ALA A 469 -8.90 10.39 42.83
CA ALA A 469 -8.30 9.61 43.90
C ALA A 469 -6.93 9.02 43.47
N THR A 470 -6.13 8.58 44.45
CA THR A 470 -4.79 8.00 44.23
C THR A 470 -4.86 6.48 44.04
N GLY A 471 -4.22 5.97 42.99
CA GLY A 471 -3.43 4.73 43.08
C GLY A 471 -3.89 3.51 42.26
N ALA A 472 -3.08 3.16 41.26
CA ALA A 472 -2.62 1.80 40.98
C ALA A 472 -1.31 1.87 40.18
N THR A 473 -0.35 0.96 40.43
CA THR A 473 0.97 0.93 39.77
C THR A 473 1.19 -0.42 39.08
N GLY A 474 1.60 -0.38 37.80
CA GLY A 474 2.11 -1.52 37.02
C GLY A 474 1.07 -2.22 36.12
N PRO A 475 1.51 -2.94 35.06
CA PRO A 475 2.88 -3.39 34.80
C PRO A 475 3.57 -2.76 33.58
N THR A 476 4.85 -3.10 33.43
CA THR A 476 5.74 -2.70 32.32
C THR A 476 5.61 -3.63 31.11
N GLY A 477 5.42 -3.04 29.92
CA GLY A 477 6.03 -3.48 28.65
C GLY A 477 5.51 -4.72 27.90
N SER A 478 5.01 -4.49 26.69
CA SER A 478 5.46 -5.21 25.48
C SER A 478 5.34 -4.28 24.26
N GLY A 479 6.30 -4.37 23.33
CA GLY A 479 6.30 -3.54 22.12
C GLY A 479 5.46 -4.15 20.99
N GLY A 480 4.98 -3.29 20.09
CA GLY A 480 4.28 -3.68 18.86
C GLY A 480 4.47 -2.63 17.78
N THR A 481 5.38 -2.88 16.84
CA THR A 481 5.65 -2.02 15.67
C THR A 481 4.70 -2.33 14.51
N GLY A 482 4.26 -1.30 13.80
CA GLY A 482 3.59 -1.42 12.50
C GLY A 482 2.71 -0.20 12.23
N GLY A 483 2.61 0.35 11.03
CA GLY A 483 3.25 -0.01 9.76
C GLY A 483 2.52 0.74 8.64
N THR A 484 3.18 1.70 8.00
CA THR A 484 2.54 2.65 7.07
C THR A 484 2.30 2.09 5.68
N GLY A 485 1.08 2.29 5.18
CA GLY A 485 0.79 2.63 3.78
C GLY A 485 1.23 1.67 2.67
N GLY A 486 0.46 0.60 2.43
CA GLY A 486 0.43 -0.09 1.14
C GLY A 486 -0.66 0.48 0.24
N THR A 487 -0.30 1.34 -0.72
CA THR A 487 -1.20 1.74 -1.82
C THR A 487 -0.92 0.92 -3.08
N GLY A 488 -1.89 0.11 -3.52
CA GLY A 488 -1.85 -0.65 -4.77
C GLY A 488 -1.84 -2.16 -4.55
N GLY A 489 -2.99 -2.81 -4.73
CA GLY A 489 -3.15 -4.27 -4.56
C GLY A 489 -4.52 -4.74 -5.04
N ILE A 490 -4.69 -4.75 -6.37
CA ILE A 490 -5.93 -5.04 -7.11
C ILE A 490 -6.26 -6.54 -6.99
N GLY A 491 -7.55 -6.89 -6.81
CA GLY A 491 -8.08 -8.16 -7.29
C GLY A 491 -7.77 -9.40 -6.44
N ASN A 492 -8.16 -9.42 -5.17
CA ASN A 492 -8.26 -10.68 -4.42
C ASN A 492 -9.70 -10.96 -4.02
N LEU A 493 -10.18 -12.15 -4.39
CA LEU A 493 -11.45 -12.71 -3.99
C LEU A 493 -11.26 -13.61 -2.77
N TYR A 494 -12.02 -13.34 -1.71
CA TYR A 494 -12.07 -14.13 -0.49
C TYR A 494 -13.31 -15.00 -0.49
N THR A 495 -13.17 -16.30 -0.21
CA THR A 495 -14.28 -17.27 -0.29
C THR A 495 -14.49 -18.01 1.02
N ALA A 496 -15.73 -18.14 1.44
CA ALA A 496 -16.13 -18.69 2.73
C ALA A 496 -16.55 -20.17 2.65
N ASN A 497 -15.72 -21.10 3.17
CA ASN A 497 -15.91 -22.55 3.01
C ASN A 497 -16.51 -23.23 4.27
N ILE A 498 -17.70 -23.83 4.12
CA ILE A 498 -18.35 -24.68 5.14
C ILE A 498 -17.65 -26.04 5.24
N GLY A 499 -17.61 -26.58 6.46
CA GLY A 499 -17.16 -27.95 6.75
C GLY A 499 -15.64 -28.10 6.87
N ALA A 500 -14.88 -27.31 6.12
CA ALA A 500 -13.44 -27.12 6.31
C ALA A 500 -13.14 -26.03 7.36
N GLY A 501 -14.00 -25.00 7.47
CA GLY A 501 -13.75 -23.85 8.35
C GLY A 501 -12.54 -23.06 7.86
N THR A 502 -12.49 -22.74 6.57
CA THR A 502 -11.37 -22.03 5.93
C THR A 502 -11.84 -20.84 5.12
N VAL A 503 -10.92 -19.90 4.89
CA VAL A 503 -11.07 -18.86 3.88
C VAL A 503 -10.05 -19.16 2.78
N THR A 504 -10.54 -19.37 1.55
CA THR A 504 -9.67 -19.50 0.36
C THR A 504 -9.52 -18.11 -0.28
N ILE A 505 -8.31 -17.79 -0.72
CA ILE A 505 -7.99 -16.56 -1.43
C ILE A 505 -7.63 -16.90 -2.88
N ILE A 506 -8.34 -16.25 -3.79
CA ILE A 506 -8.16 -16.32 -5.23
C ILE A 506 -7.65 -14.96 -5.70
N ASP A 507 -6.57 -14.93 -6.45
CA ASP A 507 -6.13 -13.75 -7.17
C ASP A 507 -6.88 -13.65 -8.51
N THR A 508 -7.68 -12.60 -8.69
CA THR A 508 -8.50 -12.40 -9.91
C THR A 508 -7.67 -11.91 -11.09
N THR A 509 -6.40 -11.53 -10.88
CA THR A 509 -5.51 -10.95 -11.89
C THR A 509 -4.61 -11.99 -12.59
N LEU A 510 -4.29 -13.10 -11.91
CA LEU A 510 -3.32 -14.09 -12.41
C LEU A 510 -3.81 -14.90 -13.62
N SER A 511 -5.12 -15.04 -13.83
CA SER A 511 -5.67 -15.77 -14.99
C SER A 511 -7.04 -15.24 -15.44
N LYS A 512 -7.61 -15.81 -16.51
CA LYS A 512 -8.93 -15.40 -17.04
C LYS A 512 -10.09 -15.70 -16.08
N LEU A 513 -9.95 -16.71 -15.22
CA LEU A 513 -10.90 -17.00 -14.15
C LEU A 513 -10.44 -16.34 -12.84
N GLY A 514 -9.14 -16.43 -12.56
CA GLY A 514 -8.52 -16.18 -11.27
C GLY A 514 -7.92 -17.48 -10.71
N SER A 515 -6.83 -17.37 -9.97
CA SER A 515 -6.04 -18.53 -9.49
C SER A 515 -6.00 -18.56 -7.97
N VAL A 516 -6.19 -19.73 -7.35
CA VAL A 516 -6.09 -19.89 -5.89
C VAL A 516 -4.63 -19.67 -5.46
N ILE A 517 -4.38 -18.63 -4.66
CA ILE A 517 -3.04 -18.27 -4.17
C ILE A 517 -2.81 -18.72 -2.72
N SER A 518 -3.87 -18.89 -1.93
CA SER A 518 -3.76 -19.26 -0.52
C SER A 518 -5.07 -19.88 -0.01
N THR A 519 -5.00 -20.65 1.06
CA THR A 519 -6.16 -21.09 1.84
C THR A 519 -5.75 -21.12 3.30
N LEU A 520 -6.38 -20.29 4.12
CA LEU A 520 -5.99 -20.11 5.51
C LEU A 520 -6.54 -21.23 6.38
N PRO A 521 -5.68 -22.03 7.05
CA PRO A 521 -6.11 -23.10 7.92
C PRO A 521 -6.50 -22.58 9.31
N ALA A 522 -7.54 -23.18 9.88
CA ALA A 522 -8.10 -22.89 11.19
C ALA A 522 -7.15 -23.27 12.35
N ASN A 523 -6.16 -22.43 12.66
CA ASN A 523 -5.47 -22.45 13.96
C ASN A 523 -6.41 -21.90 15.05
N GLY A 524 -7.39 -22.72 15.40
CA GLY A 524 -8.61 -22.32 16.11
C GLY A 524 -9.82 -22.64 15.22
N SER A 525 -10.63 -23.61 15.63
CA SER A 525 -11.81 -24.05 14.87
C SER A 525 -12.73 -22.86 14.58
N LEU A 526 -12.97 -22.57 13.29
CA LEU A 526 -14.00 -21.61 12.87
C LEU A 526 -15.42 -22.11 13.23
N GLY A 527 -15.56 -23.35 13.69
CA GLY A 527 -16.82 -23.99 14.01
C GLY A 527 -17.53 -24.55 12.78
N ALA A 528 -18.53 -25.40 13.01
CA ALA A 528 -19.35 -25.97 11.95
C ALA A 528 -20.62 -25.13 11.77
N GLY A 529 -20.70 -24.37 10.68
CA GLY A 529 -21.89 -23.62 10.30
C GLY A 529 -21.67 -22.64 9.15
N SER A 530 -22.62 -21.73 8.97
CA SER A 530 -22.59 -20.68 7.93
C SER A 530 -21.41 -19.72 8.14
N VAL A 531 -20.74 -19.32 7.05
CA VAL A 531 -19.63 -18.36 7.09
C VAL A 531 -19.91 -17.20 6.14
N ARG A 532 -19.89 -15.96 6.66
CA ARG A 532 -20.11 -14.72 5.88
C ARG A 532 -18.84 -13.89 5.85
N ILE A 533 -18.58 -13.17 4.77
CA ILE A 533 -17.31 -12.45 4.59
C ILE A 533 -17.49 -11.04 4.03
N VAL A 534 -16.77 -10.07 4.60
CA VAL A 534 -16.76 -8.69 4.11
C VAL A 534 -15.35 -8.09 4.14
N THR A 535 -15.02 -7.30 3.12
CA THR A 535 -13.72 -6.65 2.93
C THR A 535 -13.78 -5.16 3.28
N ASN A 536 -12.71 -4.62 3.88
CA ASN A 536 -12.50 -3.18 3.93
C ASN A 536 -11.29 -2.75 3.08
N PRO A 537 -11.52 -2.17 1.88
CA PRO A 537 -10.43 -1.66 1.05
C PRO A 537 -9.61 -0.53 1.70
N ASN A 538 -10.14 0.14 2.74
CA ASN A 538 -9.48 1.25 3.41
C ASN A 538 -8.48 0.82 4.50
N THR A 539 -8.65 -0.35 5.11
CA THR A 539 -7.84 -0.79 6.27
C THR A 539 -7.01 -2.05 6.03
N ASN A 540 -7.14 -2.68 4.86
CA ASN A 540 -6.52 -3.98 4.54
C ASN A 540 -7.00 -5.14 5.42
N TYR A 541 -8.10 -4.97 6.15
CA TYR A 541 -8.75 -6.04 6.90
C TYR A 541 -9.87 -6.70 6.11
N VAL A 542 -10.00 -8.02 6.31
CA VAL A 542 -11.12 -8.84 5.85
C VAL A 542 -11.72 -9.53 7.07
N TYR A 543 -13.05 -9.53 7.14
CA TYR A 543 -13.82 -9.99 8.29
C TYR A 543 -14.64 -11.22 7.91
N SER A 544 -14.38 -12.33 8.59
CA SER A 544 -15.09 -13.61 8.42
C SER A 544 -15.92 -13.91 9.66
N LEU A 545 -17.25 -13.89 9.52
CA LEU A 545 -18.22 -14.25 10.56
C LEU A 545 -18.46 -15.75 10.53
N THR A 546 -18.35 -16.43 11.69
CA THR A 546 -18.51 -17.90 11.78
C THR A 546 -19.35 -18.35 12.98
N GLU A 547 -19.99 -19.51 12.83
CA GLU A 547 -20.79 -20.16 13.88
C GLU A 547 -19.95 -21.11 14.75
N ALA A 548 -19.65 -20.71 15.99
CA ALA A 548 -19.03 -21.62 16.95
C ALA A 548 -20.03 -22.69 17.44
N SER A 549 -19.94 -23.89 16.87
CA SER A 549 -20.70 -25.07 17.32
C SER A 549 -19.76 -26.23 17.66
N PRO A 550 -19.80 -26.80 18.88
CA PRO A 550 -20.52 -26.35 20.08
C PRO A 550 -19.67 -25.37 20.92
N GLY A 551 -20.03 -24.08 20.96
CA GLY A 551 -19.29 -23.06 21.73
C GLY A 551 -20.07 -21.78 22.04
N PRO A 552 -19.52 -20.88 22.87
CA PRO A 552 -20.23 -19.67 23.31
C PRO A 552 -20.07 -18.51 22.30
N GLY A 553 -21.15 -18.22 21.58
CA GLY A 553 -21.26 -17.02 20.74
C GLY A 553 -20.76 -17.20 19.30
N ALA A 554 -21.21 -16.31 18.41
CA ALA A 554 -20.63 -16.22 17.07
C ALA A 554 -19.26 -15.52 17.13
N LEU A 555 -18.39 -15.83 16.16
CA LEU A 555 -17.02 -15.29 16.10
C LEU A 555 -16.86 -14.43 14.85
N VAL A 556 -16.09 -13.35 14.94
CA VAL A 556 -15.61 -12.58 13.78
C VAL A 556 -14.10 -12.68 13.73
N THR A 557 -13.58 -13.50 12.81
CA THR A 557 -12.16 -13.61 12.52
C THR A 557 -11.71 -12.45 11.64
N VAL A 558 -10.60 -11.82 12.01
CA VAL A 558 -10.01 -10.69 11.29
C VAL A 558 -8.73 -11.15 10.59
N ILE A 559 -8.68 -10.94 9.28
CA ILE A 559 -7.56 -11.28 8.40
C ILE A 559 -6.91 -9.98 7.93
N ASP A 560 -5.60 -9.82 8.12
CA ASP A 560 -4.82 -8.69 7.66
C ASP A 560 -4.10 -9.03 6.34
N ARG A 561 -4.45 -8.33 5.26
CA ARG A 561 -3.87 -8.57 3.93
C ARG A 561 -2.41 -8.15 3.80
N ARG A 562 -1.89 -7.32 4.72
CA ARG A 562 -0.51 -6.81 4.66
C ARG A 562 0.55 -7.85 5.00
N LEU A 563 0.16 -9.02 5.49
CA LEU A 563 1.07 -9.99 6.12
C LEU A 563 1.55 -11.12 5.19
N GLY A 564 1.17 -11.12 3.91
CA GLY A 564 1.67 -12.06 2.90
C GLY A 564 0.63 -12.37 1.82
N ALA A 565 0.94 -13.29 0.90
CA ALA A 565 0.05 -13.66 -0.21
C ALA A 565 -1.32 -14.19 0.27
N GLY A 566 -2.33 -13.31 0.23
CA GLY A 566 -3.70 -13.57 0.69
C GLY A 566 -4.04 -13.08 2.11
N GLY A 567 -3.05 -12.67 2.91
CA GLY A 567 -3.23 -12.17 4.27
C GLY A 567 -3.24 -13.24 5.36
N PHE A 568 -3.17 -12.82 6.64
CA PHE A 568 -3.10 -13.72 7.81
C PHE A 568 -4.15 -13.38 8.86
N ILE A 569 -4.63 -14.38 9.60
CA ILE A 569 -5.51 -14.16 10.76
C ILE A 569 -4.71 -13.43 11.86
N VAL A 570 -5.19 -12.26 12.28
CA VAL A 570 -4.57 -11.43 13.32
C VAL A 570 -5.39 -11.32 14.60
N ASN A 571 -6.69 -11.61 14.54
CA ASN A 571 -7.59 -11.54 15.69
C ASN A 571 -8.86 -12.39 15.47
N THR A 572 -9.54 -12.77 16.55
CA THR A 572 -10.87 -13.39 16.52
C THR A 572 -11.72 -12.80 17.65
N LEU A 573 -12.79 -12.09 17.28
CA LEU A 573 -13.68 -11.38 18.18
C LEU A 573 -14.86 -12.27 18.58
N SER A 574 -15.07 -12.46 19.88
CA SER A 574 -16.25 -13.18 20.39
C SER A 574 -17.43 -12.24 20.57
N LEU A 575 -18.58 -12.59 19.99
CA LEU A 575 -19.83 -11.84 20.16
C LEU A 575 -20.61 -12.33 21.38
N SER A 576 -21.39 -11.42 22.00
CA SER A 576 -22.12 -11.68 23.26
C SER A 576 -23.26 -12.69 23.16
N SER A 577 -23.57 -13.19 21.96
CA SER A 577 -24.61 -14.17 21.69
C SER A 577 -24.31 -14.96 20.42
N SER A 578 -24.80 -16.20 20.34
CA SER A 578 -24.85 -16.97 19.10
C SER A 578 -25.62 -16.23 18.01
N ILE A 579 -25.28 -16.46 16.75
CA ILE A 579 -26.14 -16.07 15.64
C ILE A 579 -27.24 -17.13 15.47
N SER A 580 -28.45 -16.71 15.07
CA SER A 580 -29.36 -17.63 14.39
C SER A 580 -28.77 -17.99 13.02
N ASN A 581 -29.12 -19.16 12.46
CA ASN A 581 -28.51 -19.77 11.26
C ASN A 581 -28.54 -18.96 9.94
N PHE A 582 -28.90 -17.68 10.01
CA PHE A 582 -29.18 -16.77 8.90
C PHE A 582 -28.53 -15.39 9.09
N GLY A 583 -27.57 -15.27 10.01
CA GLY A 583 -26.83 -14.03 10.28
C GLY A 583 -26.02 -13.53 9.08
N ASP A 584 -25.67 -12.26 9.13
CA ASP A 584 -25.00 -11.50 8.08
C ASP A 584 -24.03 -10.47 8.66
N ILE A 585 -23.11 -9.98 7.84
CA ILE A 585 -22.08 -9.00 8.22
C ILE A 585 -21.94 -7.92 7.16
N ALA A 586 -21.93 -6.65 7.57
CA ALA A 586 -21.69 -5.53 6.67
C ALA A 586 -20.82 -4.46 7.35
N ILE A 587 -19.99 -3.77 6.57
CA ILE A 587 -19.13 -2.68 7.05
C ILE A 587 -19.53 -1.36 6.40
N ASN A 588 -19.55 -0.29 7.19
CA ASN A 588 -19.56 1.07 6.66
C ASN A 588 -18.11 1.51 6.49
N LYS A 589 -17.58 1.44 5.27
CA LYS A 589 -16.17 1.69 4.92
C LYS A 589 -15.76 3.14 5.19
N THR A 590 -16.72 4.07 5.29
CA THR A 590 -16.49 5.47 5.64
C THR A 590 -16.28 5.67 7.15
N THR A 591 -17.03 4.95 7.99
CA THR A 591 -16.97 5.12 9.46
C THR A 591 -16.09 4.10 10.16
N GLY A 592 -15.84 2.94 9.55
CA GLY A 592 -15.11 1.82 10.14
C GLY A 592 -15.93 0.96 11.11
N PHE A 593 -17.23 1.20 11.21
CA PHE A 593 -18.12 0.34 12.00
C PHE A 593 -18.58 -0.86 11.18
N ILE A 594 -18.45 -2.04 11.77
CA ILE A 594 -18.92 -3.33 11.24
C ILE A 594 -20.14 -3.74 12.05
N TYR A 595 -21.18 -4.18 11.36
CA TYR A 595 -22.46 -4.56 11.91
C TYR A 595 -22.67 -6.05 11.65
N VAL A 596 -23.01 -6.80 12.70
CA VAL A 596 -23.25 -8.24 12.63
C VAL A 596 -24.64 -8.54 13.18
N THR A 597 -25.51 -9.21 12.42
CA THR A 597 -26.81 -9.66 12.90
C THR A 597 -26.65 -10.94 13.69
N ASN A 598 -26.97 -10.88 14.98
CA ASN A 598 -26.80 -11.98 15.91
C ASN A 598 -27.91 -12.02 16.97
N GLY A 599 -27.77 -12.92 17.94
CA GLY A 599 -28.81 -13.21 18.91
C GLY A 599 -29.79 -14.29 18.43
N THR A 600 -30.74 -14.60 19.32
CA THR A 600 -31.77 -15.62 19.09
C THR A 600 -33.09 -14.96 18.70
N ASN A 601 -34.06 -15.74 18.21
CA ASN A 601 -35.39 -15.22 17.89
C ASN A 601 -36.10 -14.54 19.09
N SER A 602 -35.69 -14.79 20.34
CA SER A 602 -36.22 -14.11 21.53
C SER A 602 -35.42 -12.87 21.96
N THR A 603 -34.16 -12.76 21.54
CA THR A 603 -33.28 -11.60 21.82
C THR A 603 -32.49 -11.24 20.56
N PRO A 604 -33.14 -10.63 19.55
CA PRO A 604 -32.52 -10.31 18.27
C PRO A 604 -31.71 -9.02 18.44
N LEU A 605 -30.47 -9.01 17.96
CA LEU A 605 -29.56 -7.90 18.19
C LEU A 605 -28.55 -7.74 17.05
N VAL A 606 -27.92 -6.58 17.01
CA VAL A 606 -26.83 -6.26 16.09
C VAL A 606 -25.63 -5.87 16.95
N SER A 607 -24.61 -6.72 16.97
CA SER A 607 -23.31 -6.33 17.53
C SER A 607 -22.61 -5.36 16.59
N VAL A 608 -22.02 -4.32 17.18
CA VAL A 608 -21.26 -3.28 16.48
C VAL A 608 -19.80 -3.40 16.89
N ILE A 609 -18.92 -3.55 15.90
CA ILE A 609 -17.47 -3.57 16.06
C ILE A 609 -16.92 -2.27 15.49
N ASP A 610 -16.05 -1.59 16.25
CA ASP A 610 -15.24 -0.47 15.74
C ASP A 610 -13.89 -1.03 15.27
N GLU A 611 -13.63 -1.03 13.96
CA GLU A 611 -12.36 -1.55 13.40
C GLU A 611 -11.13 -0.77 13.87
N LYS A 612 -11.32 0.49 14.29
CA LYS A 612 -10.23 1.43 14.63
C LYS A 612 -9.66 1.16 16.03
N GLN A 613 -10.27 0.26 16.79
CA GLN A 613 -9.85 -0.11 18.14
C GLN A 613 -9.22 -1.50 18.15
N GLY A 614 -8.06 -1.62 18.80
CA GLY A 614 -7.34 -2.89 18.90
C GLY A 614 -6.82 -3.44 17.56
N THR A 615 -6.47 -4.71 17.52
CA THR A 615 -5.99 -5.38 16.30
C THR A 615 -7.18 -5.72 15.40
N GLY A 616 -7.55 -4.76 14.55
CA GLY A 616 -8.62 -4.91 13.57
C GLY A 616 -10.04 -4.96 14.12
N GLY A 617 -10.25 -4.63 15.41
CA GLY A 617 -11.56 -4.26 15.91
C GLY A 617 -11.85 -4.64 17.37
N VAL A 618 -12.80 -3.93 17.97
CA VAL A 618 -13.38 -4.24 19.30
C VAL A 618 -14.91 -4.13 19.21
N VAL A 619 -15.64 -5.06 19.84
CA VAL A 619 -17.10 -4.95 20.00
C VAL A 619 -17.41 -3.79 20.97
N VAL A 620 -17.95 -2.70 20.45
CA VAL A 620 -18.22 -1.47 21.23
C VAL A 620 -19.66 -1.36 21.69
N ASN A 621 -20.60 -1.99 20.99
CA ASN A 621 -22.04 -1.84 21.25
C ASN A 621 -22.83 -3.08 20.82
N THR A 622 -24.06 -3.20 21.33
CA THR A 622 -25.03 -4.20 20.91
C THR A 622 -26.42 -3.57 20.90
N ILE A 623 -26.99 -3.44 19.71
CA ILE A 623 -28.28 -2.78 19.48
C ILE A 623 -29.36 -3.85 19.41
N THR A 624 -30.31 -3.88 20.34
CA THR A 624 -31.47 -4.79 20.27
C THR A 624 -32.40 -4.36 19.14
N ILE A 625 -32.77 -5.31 18.28
CA ILE A 625 -33.65 -5.08 17.12
C ILE A 625 -34.92 -5.90 17.29
N GLY A 626 -36.08 -5.26 17.14
CA GLY A 626 -37.36 -5.96 17.12
C GLY A 626 -37.82 -6.45 18.50
N ALA A 627 -38.47 -7.61 18.52
CA ALA A 627 -39.11 -8.21 19.70
C ALA A 627 -39.02 -9.75 19.68
N ASN A 628 -39.68 -10.43 20.62
CA ASN A 628 -39.80 -11.88 20.57
C ASN A 628 -40.39 -12.36 19.23
N ASN A 629 -39.76 -13.37 18.64
CA ASN A 629 -40.03 -13.96 17.33
C ASN A 629 -39.66 -13.09 16.09
N SER A 630 -38.65 -12.23 16.23
CA SER A 630 -37.94 -11.63 15.08
C SER A 630 -36.96 -12.62 14.49
N GLN A 631 -36.61 -12.47 13.21
CA GLN A 631 -35.50 -13.21 12.60
C GLN A 631 -34.71 -12.27 11.69
N LEU A 632 -33.61 -11.77 12.23
CA LEU A 632 -32.70 -10.89 11.49
C LEU A 632 -31.96 -11.72 10.44
N ARG A 633 -31.79 -11.14 9.25
CA ARG A 633 -31.07 -11.75 8.14
C ARG A 633 -30.04 -10.76 7.60
N GLY A 634 -30.22 -10.28 6.37
CA GLY A 634 -29.27 -9.42 5.68
C GLY A 634 -29.11 -8.01 6.26
N ILE A 635 -27.93 -7.44 6.06
CA ILE A 635 -27.59 -6.05 6.44
C ILE A 635 -27.16 -5.27 5.20
N GLY A 636 -27.74 -4.09 4.99
CA GLY A 636 -27.37 -3.17 3.91
C GLY A 636 -27.09 -1.78 4.46
N ILE A 637 -26.09 -1.09 3.90
CA ILE A 637 -25.60 0.19 4.44
C ILE A 637 -25.65 1.27 3.37
N ASN A 638 -26.27 2.41 3.68
CA ASN A 638 -26.11 3.64 2.90
C ASN A 638 -24.97 4.47 3.49
N GLU A 639 -23.73 4.26 3.02
CA GLU A 639 -22.54 4.90 3.59
C GLU A 639 -22.63 6.43 3.56
N LYS A 640 -23.17 7.01 2.47
CA LYS A 640 -23.34 8.47 2.31
C LYS A 640 -24.30 9.11 3.32
N ARG A 641 -25.28 8.35 3.84
CA ARG A 641 -26.21 8.81 4.88
C ARG A 641 -25.87 8.27 6.26
N ASN A 642 -24.92 7.34 6.36
CA ASN A 642 -24.59 6.58 7.56
C ASN A 642 -25.84 5.91 8.17
N LEU A 643 -26.69 5.32 7.31
CA LEU A 643 -27.89 4.58 7.70
C LEU A 643 -27.69 3.09 7.42
N ILE A 644 -28.05 2.26 8.40
CA ILE A 644 -27.89 0.80 8.33
C ILE A 644 -29.27 0.16 8.39
N TYR A 645 -29.51 -0.76 7.47
CA TYR A 645 -30.80 -1.38 7.20
C TYR A 645 -30.70 -2.87 7.44
N VAL A 646 -31.52 -3.41 8.33
CA VAL A 646 -31.47 -4.81 8.76
C VAL A 646 -32.78 -5.50 8.44
N THR A 647 -32.76 -6.52 7.58
CA THR A 647 -33.99 -7.24 7.22
C THR A 647 -34.44 -8.14 8.37
N ASN A 648 -35.75 -8.15 8.63
CA ASN A 648 -36.34 -8.84 9.77
C ASN A 648 -37.61 -9.59 9.34
N ALA A 649 -37.50 -10.91 9.33
CA ALA A 649 -38.57 -11.82 8.94
C ALA A 649 -39.47 -12.24 10.12
N ASN A 650 -40.47 -13.08 9.84
CA ASN A 650 -41.45 -13.59 10.79
C ASN A 650 -42.35 -12.49 11.39
N ALA A 651 -42.34 -12.27 12.71
CA ALA A 651 -43.43 -11.57 13.41
C ALA A 651 -43.56 -10.07 13.06
N GLN A 652 -42.52 -9.46 12.48
CA GLN A 652 -42.48 -8.02 12.20
C GLN A 652 -42.42 -7.67 10.72
N ASN A 653 -41.89 -8.57 9.87
CA ASN A 653 -41.85 -8.42 8.41
C ASN A 653 -41.51 -7.00 7.96
N ASN A 654 -40.32 -6.54 8.34
CA ASN A 654 -39.88 -5.16 8.15
C ASN A 654 -38.37 -5.07 7.92
N ILE A 655 -37.89 -3.85 7.73
CA ILE A 655 -36.47 -3.51 7.69
C ILE A 655 -36.21 -2.55 8.85
N ALA A 656 -35.46 -2.96 9.86
CA ALA A 656 -35.07 -2.06 10.95
C ALA A 656 -34.03 -1.04 10.44
N VAL A 657 -34.12 0.20 10.92
CA VAL A 657 -33.25 1.32 10.52
C VAL A 657 -32.44 1.80 11.72
N ILE A 658 -31.12 1.66 11.64
CA ILE A 658 -30.16 2.20 12.59
C ILE A 658 -29.56 3.48 11.98
N ASP A 659 -29.59 4.57 12.73
CA ASP A 659 -28.91 5.82 12.37
C ASP A 659 -27.53 5.84 13.00
N GLY A 660 -26.49 5.64 12.19
CA GLY A 660 -25.09 5.66 12.61
C GLY A 660 -24.60 7.04 13.06
N ASN A 661 -25.36 8.10 12.81
CA ASN A 661 -25.03 9.46 13.27
C ASN A 661 -25.46 9.70 14.73
N GLN A 662 -26.49 8.98 15.19
CA GLN A 662 -26.97 9.05 16.58
C GLN A 662 -26.19 8.09 17.46
N ASN A 663 -25.51 8.59 18.49
CA ASN A 663 -24.57 7.80 19.29
C ASN A 663 -23.42 7.24 18.42
N SER A 664 -22.84 8.10 17.57
CA SER A 664 -21.84 7.75 16.56
C SER A 664 -20.53 7.17 17.11
N GLN A 665 -20.22 7.37 18.40
CA GLN A 665 -19.09 6.73 19.08
C GLN A 665 -19.31 5.22 19.34
N LEU A 666 -20.57 4.78 19.28
CA LEU A 666 -21.01 3.40 19.52
C LEU A 666 -21.69 2.81 18.27
N GLY A 667 -21.38 3.38 17.09
CA GLY A 667 -21.88 2.97 15.78
C GLY A 667 -23.41 2.99 15.62
N GLY A 668 -24.11 3.91 16.29
CA GLY A 668 -25.50 4.20 15.95
C GLY A 668 -26.55 3.84 16.98
N THR A 669 -27.80 4.18 16.63
CA THR A 669 -29.00 3.92 17.44
C THR A 669 -30.14 3.43 16.55
N LEU A 670 -30.97 2.48 17.01
CA LEU A 670 -32.21 2.08 16.31
C LEU A 670 -33.20 3.26 16.32
N VAL A 671 -33.61 3.74 15.14
CA VAL A 671 -34.47 4.92 14.99
C VAL A 671 -35.82 4.66 14.34
N GLY A 672 -36.01 3.51 13.69
CA GLY A 672 -37.27 3.21 13.00
C GLY A 672 -37.28 1.84 12.32
N ALA A 673 -38.34 1.58 11.56
CA ALA A 673 -38.45 0.42 10.70
C ALA A 673 -39.34 0.70 9.48
N ILE A 674 -38.95 0.15 8.33
CA ILE A 674 -39.70 0.22 7.07
C ILE A 674 -40.61 -1.01 6.97
N PRO A 675 -41.95 -0.87 6.97
CA PRO A 675 -42.86 -2.01 6.86
C PRO A 675 -42.81 -2.63 5.46
N LEU A 676 -42.90 -3.96 5.38
CA LEU A 676 -42.98 -4.68 4.11
C LEU A 676 -44.41 -5.22 3.85
N PRO A 677 -44.76 -5.55 2.59
CA PRO A 677 -46.06 -6.10 2.24
C PRO A 677 -46.34 -7.41 3.00
N ALA A 678 -47.61 -7.64 3.35
CA ALA A 678 -47.99 -8.86 4.05
C ALA A 678 -47.61 -10.12 3.24
N GLY A 679 -47.00 -11.10 3.91
CA GLY A 679 -46.49 -12.33 3.27
C GLY A 679 -45.10 -12.23 2.64
N SER A 680 -44.47 -11.04 2.68
CA SER A 680 -43.03 -10.93 2.44
C SER A 680 -42.22 -11.72 3.49
N SER A 681 -41.02 -12.12 3.09
CA SER A 681 -40.05 -12.84 3.91
C SER A 681 -38.69 -12.33 3.45
N PRO A 682 -38.31 -11.11 3.87
CA PRO A 682 -37.14 -10.44 3.35
C PRO A 682 -35.88 -11.25 3.67
N TRP A 683 -34.88 -11.20 2.80
CA TRP A 683 -33.63 -11.91 3.03
C TRP A 683 -32.42 -11.00 2.84
N GLY A 684 -31.76 -11.08 1.69
CA GLY A 684 -30.66 -10.20 1.32
C GLY A 684 -31.16 -8.81 1.00
N ILE A 685 -30.29 -7.84 1.23
CA ILE A 685 -30.56 -6.42 1.07
C ILE A 685 -29.34 -5.76 0.44
N VAL A 686 -29.56 -4.98 -0.62
CA VAL A 686 -28.53 -4.18 -1.29
C VAL A 686 -29.02 -2.74 -1.34
N VAL A 687 -28.13 -1.81 -1.04
CA VAL A 687 -28.44 -0.38 -1.00
C VAL A 687 -27.62 0.33 -2.05
N ASP A 688 -28.28 1.09 -2.93
CA ASP A 688 -27.58 1.98 -3.85
C ASP A 688 -27.27 3.30 -3.12
N PRO A 689 -25.99 3.63 -2.87
CA PRO A 689 -25.62 4.85 -2.16
C PRO A 689 -25.88 6.12 -2.99
N ASP A 690 -26.03 6.03 -4.31
CA ASP A 690 -26.27 7.18 -5.20
C ASP A 690 -27.75 7.52 -5.34
N SER A 691 -28.60 6.53 -5.62
CA SER A 691 -30.05 6.74 -5.71
C SER A 691 -30.75 6.70 -4.35
N HIS A 692 -30.07 6.18 -3.32
CA HIS A 692 -30.60 5.84 -2.00
C HIS A 692 -31.75 4.82 -2.01
N LEU A 693 -31.94 4.10 -3.13
CA LEU A 693 -32.89 3.00 -3.21
C LEU A 693 -32.35 1.76 -2.49
N ILE A 694 -33.28 0.99 -1.93
CA ILE A 694 -32.99 -0.27 -1.25
C ILE A 694 -33.67 -1.40 -2.03
N TYR A 695 -32.91 -2.44 -2.32
CA TYR A 695 -33.35 -3.65 -3.03
C TYR A 695 -33.35 -4.81 -2.04
N VAL A 696 -34.50 -5.45 -1.83
CA VAL A 696 -34.64 -6.58 -0.89
C VAL A 696 -35.23 -7.78 -1.62
N ASN A 697 -34.51 -8.90 -1.66
CA ASN A 697 -35.06 -10.12 -2.23
C ASN A 697 -36.05 -10.79 -1.26
N ASN A 698 -37.09 -11.38 -1.82
CA ASN A 698 -38.16 -12.07 -1.11
C ASN A 698 -38.32 -13.47 -1.72
N PRO A 699 -37.54 -14.46 -1.25
CA PRO A 699 -37.50 -15.78 -1.88
C PRO A 699 -38.83 -16.52 -1.89
N SER A 700 -39.73 -16.26 -0.92
CA SER A 700 -41.08 -16.82 -0.88
C SER A 700 -42.02 -16.29 -1.98
N GLN A 701 -41.67 -15.16 -2.62
CA GLN A 701 -42.50 -14.47 -3.61
C GLN A 701 -41.85 -14.44 -5.00
N SER A 702 -40.65 -15.04 -5.15
CA SER A 702 -39.79 -14.91 -6.32
C SER A 702 -39.71 -13.46 -6.85
N ALA A 703 -39.42 -12.51 -5.95
CA ALA A 703 -39.37 -11.09 -6.29
C ALA A 703 -38.28 -10.30 -5.54
N VAL A 704 -37.87 -9.16 -6.11
CA VAL A 704 -37.09 -8.10 -5.45
C VAL A 704 -37.99 -6.89 -5.20
N ASN A 705 -38.14 -6.48 -3.94
CA ASN A 705 -38.82 -5.24 -3.58
C ASN A 705 -37.84 -4.08 -3.71
N VAL A 706 -38.22 -3.06 -4.48
CA VAL A 706 -37.54 -1.76 -4.58
C VAL A 706 -38.20 -0.80 -3.62
N ILE A 707 -37.42 -0.22 -2.72
CA ILE A 707 -37.89 0.57 -1.58
C ILE A 707 -37.24 1.95 -1.65
N LYS A 708 -38.07 2.98 -1.46
CA LYS A 708 -37.65 4.37 -1.32
C LYS A 708 -37.71 4.79 0.15
N PRO A 709 -36.58 5.04 0.81
CA PRO A 709 -36.56 5.56 2.18
C PRO A 709 -37.04 7.01 2.25
N ASP A 710 -37.79 7.35 3.30
CA ASP A 710 -38.28 8.71 3.60
C ASP A 710 -37.77 9.22 4.96
N GLY A 711 -36.53 8.85 5.29
CA GLY A 711 -35.88 9.14 6.57
C GLY A 711 -35.69 7.84 7.35
N VAL A 712 -36.37 7.74 8.50
CA VAL A 712 -36.37 6.54 9.36
C VAL A 712 -37.43 5.50 8.95
N GLY A 713 -38.23 5.83 7.93
CA GLY A 713 -39.22 4.95 7.30
C GLY A 713 -38.93 4.74 5.81
N GLY A 714 -39.94 4.27 5.08
CA GLY A 714 -39.91 4.16 3.63
C GLY A 714 -41.14 3.48 3.06
N SER A 715 -41.19 3.39 1.73
CA SER A 715 -42.27 2.71 1.00
C SER A 715 -41.71 1.80 -0.10
N VAL A 716 -42.34 0.64 -0.30
CA VAL A 716 -42.10 -0.19 -1.49
C VAL A 716 -42.69 0.53 -2.69
N ILE A 717 -41.84 0.87 -3.67
CA ILE A 717 -42.25 1.56 -4.91
C ILE A 717 -42.37 0.59 -6.10
N ALA A 718 -41.71 -0.57 -6.05
CA ALA A 718 -41.89 -1.64 -7.02
C ALA A 718 -41.58 -3.02 -6.43
N THR A 719 -42.09 -4.05 -7.11
CA THR A 719 -41.78 -5.45 -6.86
C THR A 719 -41.43 -6.08 -8.22
N LEU A 720 -40.17 -6.46 -8.39
CA LEU A 720 -39.61 -6.98 -9.64
C LEU A 720 -39.57 -8.51 -9.59
N THR A 721 -40.42 -9.18 -10.36
CA THR A 721 -40.44 -10.66 -10.46
C THR A 721 -39.33 -11.15 -11.38
N VAL A 722 -38.41 -11.96 -10.88
CA VAL A 722 -37.37 -12.63 -11.68
C VAL A 722 -37.80 -14.07 -11.96
N ASN A 723 -37.62 -14.49 -13.22
CA ASN A 723 -37.86 -15.86 -13.67
C ASN A 723 -36.57 -16.67 -13.58
N GLY A 724 -36.65 -18.00 -13.32
CA GLY A 724 -35.47 -18.87 -13.17
C GLY A 724 -35.48 -19.80 -11.95
N GLY A 725 -36.60 -19.84 -11.22
CA GLY A 725 -36.81 -20.75 -10.09
C GLY A 725 -36.80 -20.03 -8.74
N GLY A 726 -36.33 -20.72 -7.70
CA GLY A 726 -36.24 -20.14 -6.37
C GLY A 726 -35.12 -19.11 -6.28
N TYR A 727 -35.36 -18.02 -5.55
CA TYR A 727 -34.28 -17.10 -5.18
C TYR A 727 -33.51 -17.68 -4.01
N LEU A 728 -32.27 -17.20 -3.88
CA LEU A 728 -31.36 -17.71 -2.89
C LEU A 728 -30.89 -16.61 -1.93
N GLN A 729 -30.38 -17.07 -0.80
CA GLN A 729 -30.11 -16.27 0.38
C GLN A 729 -28.92 -15.34 0.08
N ASN A 730 -29.08 -14.03 0.29
CA ASN A 730 -28.06 -12.99 0.03
C ASN A 730 -27.45 -12.92 -1.40
N SER A 731 -28.00 -13.61 -2.41
CA SER A 731 -27.45 -13.61 -3.78
C SER A 731 -27.78 -12.34 -4.57
N MET A 732 -27.35 -11.17 -4.10
CA MET A 732 -27.49 -9.89 -4.80
C MET A 732 -26.23 -9.03 -4.65
N VAL A 733 -25.77 -8.42 -5.74
CA VAL A 733 -24.68 -7.41 -5.72
C VAL A 733 -24.97 -6.28 -6.68
N LEU A 734 -24.59 -5.06 -6.31
CA LEU A 734 -24.72 -3.86 -7.14
C LEU A 734 -23.35 -3.48 -7.75
N ASP A 735 -23.33 -3.29 -9.07
CA ASP A 735 -22.33 -2.46 -9.74
C ASP A 735 -22.86 -1.01 -9.78
N PRO A 736 -22.34 -0.11 -8.91
CA PRO A 736 -22.76 1.28 -8.90
C PRO A 736 -22.21 2.07 -10.10
N THR A 737 -21.19 1.58 -10.81
CA THR A 737 -20.59 2.26 -11.96
C THR A 737 -21.44 2.07 -13.22
N ARG A 738 -21.90 0.85 -13.47
CA ARG A 738 -22.78 0.50 -14.61
C ARG A 738 -24.27 0.63 -14.28
N LYS A 739 -24.63 0.93 -13.03
CA LYS A 739 -26.02 0.96 -12.53
C LYS A 739 -26.73 -0.37 -12.79
N ARG A 740 -26.09 -1.46 -12.38
CA ARG A 740 -26.57 -2.84 -12.56
C ARG A 740 -26.66 -3.54 -11.23
N LEU A 741 -27.84 -4.05 -10.89
CA LEU A 741 -28.04 -4.98 -9.78
C LEU A 741 -28.11 -6.40 -10.36
N TYR A 742 -27.19 -7.26 -9.94
CA TYR A 742 -27.16 -8.67 -10.30
C TYR A 742 -27.87 -9.48 -9.23
N VAL A 743 -28.81 -10.35 -9.62
CA VAL A 743 -29.67 -11.12 -8.72
C VAL A 743 -29.63 -12.60 -9.08
N GLY A 744 -29.04 -13.40 -8.21
CA GLY A 744 -28.92 -14.86 -8.37
C GLY A 744 -30.21 -15.61 -8.02
N THR A 745 -30.52 -16.60 -8.84
CA THR A 745 -31.59 -17.59 -8.63
C THR A 745 -31.00 -19.01 -8.68
N THR A 746 -31.83 -20.06 -8.68
CA THR A 746 -31.36 -21.45 -8.85
C THR A 746 -30.75 -21.81 -10.21
N SER A 747 -30.94 -21.02 -11.27
CA SER A 747 -30.40 -21.36 -12.61
C SER A 747 -29.99 -20.18 -13.49
N VAL A 748 -30.26 -18.95 -13.06
CA VAL A 748 -29.89 -17.73 -13.79
C VAL A 748 -29.43 -16.61 -12.85
N VAL A 749 -28.61 -15.72 -13.38
CA VAL A 749 -28.40 -14.39 -12.80
C VAL A 749 -29.20 -13.38 -13.62
N ALA A 750 -30.17 -12.73 -13.00
CA ALA A 750 -30.91 -11.64 -13.62
C ALA A 750 -30.17 -10.31 -13.44
N VAL A 751 -30.14 -9.51 -14.50
CA VAL A 751 -29.50 -8.19 -14.50
C VAL A 751 -30.59 -7.13 -14.53
N ILE A 752 -30.62 -6.30 -13.48
CA ILE A 752 -31.56 -5.19 -13.33
C ILE A 752 -30.81 -3.88 -13.55
N ASP A 753 -31.24 -3.09 -14.53
CA ASP A 753 -30.81 -1.69 -14.67
C ASP A 753 -31.54 -0.86 -13.60
N THR A 754 -30.79 -0.23 -12.69
CA THR A 754 -31.37 0.53 -11.56
C THR A 754 -31.89 1.92 -11.97
N THR A 755 -31.57 2.39 -13.18
CA THR A 755 -32.03 3.67 -13.74
C THR A 755 -33.25 3.56 -14.64
N LEU A 756 -33.54 2.36 -15.16
CA LEU A 756 -34.69 2.10 -16.03
C LEU A 756 -35.95 1.70 -15.23
N GLY A 757 -37.10 1.79 -15.89
CA GLY A 757 -38.42 1.65 -15.27
C GLY A 757 -38.84 2.89 -14.46
N THR A 758 -40.14 3.09 -14.27
CA THR A 758 -40.66 4.28 -13.56
C THR A 758 -40.33 4.30 -12.06
N ASN A 759 -39.96 3.15 -11.50
CA ASN A 759 -39.88 2.91 -10.06
C ASN A 759 -38.51 2.36 -9.62
N GLY A 760 -37.43 2.70 -10.36
CA GLY A 760 -36.04 2.43 -9.94
C GLY A 760 -35.54 1.00 -10.17
N GLY A 761 -35.91 0.39 -11.30
CA GLY A 761 -35.45 -0.95 -11.66
C GLY A 761 -36.22 -1.58 -12.82
N GLN A 762 -35.50 -2.08 -13.82
CA GLN A 762 -36.04 -2.94 -14.87
C GLN A 762 -35.08 -4.11 -15.15
N ILE A 763 -35.59 -5.35 -15.23
CA ILE A 763 -34.80 -6.49 -15.71
C ILE A 763 -34.52 -6.28 -17.20
N ILE A 764 -33.24 -6.25 -17.57
CA ILE A 764 -32.77 -6.05 -18.95
C ILE A 764 -32.19 -7.31 -19.58
N GLU A 765 -31.69 -8.24 -18.76
CA GLU A 765 -30.98 -9.44 -19.20
C GLU A 765 -31.13 -10.56 -18.15
N THR A 766 -30.93 -11.80 -18.59
CA THR A 766 -30.96 -12.99 -17.72
C THR A 766 -29.92 -13.98 -18.22
N ILE A 767 -28.81 -14.06 -17.49
CA ILE A 767 -27.63 -14.87 -17.81
C ILE A 767 -27.92 -16.30 -17.36
N SER A 768 -27.82 -17.26 -18.28
CA SER A 768 -28.02 -18.69 -17.97
C SER A 768 -26.77 -19.29 -17.35
N VAL A 769 -26.90 -19.90 -16.18
CA VAL A 769 -25.80 -20.55 -15.46
C VAL A 769 -26.00 -22.06 -15.55
N SER A 770 -25.24 -22.73 -16.41
CA SER A 770 -25.59 -24.07 -16.92
C SER A 770 -24.73 -25.20 -16.35
N SER A 771 -23.57 -24.85 -15.82
CA SER A 771 -22.48 -25.72 -15.36
C SER A 771 -22.74 -26.43 -14.02
N LEU A 772 -23.70 -25.94 -13.21
CA LEU A 772 -23.55 -26.00 -11.76
C LEU A 772 -24.77 -26.45 -10.92
N GLY A 773 -25.93 -26.67 -11.54
CA GLY A 773 -27.02 -27.52 -11.00
C GLY A 773 -27.50 -27.31 -9.56
N GLY A 774 -27.34 -26.12 -8.96
CA GLY A 774 -27.54 -25.94 -7.52
C GLY A 774 -27.42 -24.50 -7.03
N ALA A 775 -27.60 -24.31 -5.72
CA ALA A 775 -27.80 -23.01 -5.11
C ALA A 775 -26.53 -22.14 -5.00
N HIS A 776 -26.63 -20.89 -5.49
CA HIS A 776 -25.77 -19.76 -5.13
C HIS A 776 -26.11 -19.23 -3.72
N LEU A 777 -25.10 -18.82 -2.92
CA LEU A 777 -25.32 -18.41 -1.52
C LEU A 777 -24.70 -17.05 -1.13
N GLY A 778 -23.90 -16.49 -2.03
CA GLY A 778 -23.30 -15.16 -1.99
C GLY A 778 -22.73 -14.82 -3.37
N MET A 779 -22.67 -13.54 -3.72
CA MET A 779 -22.12 -13.04 -4.99
C MET A 779 -21.42 -11.71 -4.76
N ASP A 780 -20.32 -11.46 -5.46
CA ASP A 780 -19.67 -10.15 -5.50
C ASP A 780 -19.07 -9.87 -6.88
N ILE A 781 -18.79 -8.61 -7.20
CA ILE A 781 -18.32 -8.18 -8.53
C ILE A 781 -16.98 -7.45 -8.46
N ASP A 782 -16.00 -7.96 -9.19
CA ASP A 782 -14.78 -7.23 -9.50
C ASP A 782 -15.07 -6.23 -10.60
N ILE A 783 -15.33 -4.99 -10.21
CA ILE A 783 -15.64 -3.88 -11.12
C ILE A 783 -14.47 -3.59 -12.06
N SER A 784 -13.22 -3.90 -11.66
CA SER A 784 -12.00 -3.62 -12.43
C SER A 784 -11.80 -4.60 -13.58
N THR A 785 -12.09 -5.90 -13.37
CA THR A 785 -12.05 -6.92 -14.42
C THR A 785 -13.40 -7.15 -15.09
N ASN A 786 -14.47 -6.52 -14.59
CA ASN A 786 -15.87 -6.73 -14.95
C ASN A 786 -16.34 -8.18 -14.82
N ARG A 787 -15.89 -8.85 -13.76
CA ARG A 787 -16.20 -10.26 -13.47
C ARG A 787 -17.09 -10.38 -12.25
N LEU A 788 -18.24 -11.04 -12.43
CA LEU A 788 -19.13 -11.41 -11.34
C LEU A 788 -18.73 -12.79 -10.83
N TYR A 789 -18.44 -12.88 -9.54
CA TYR A 789 -18.07 -14.10 -8.84
C TYR A 789 -19.22 -14.55 -7.92
N PHE A 790 -19.47 -15.85 -7.86
CA PHE A 790 -20.54 -16.39 -7.00
C PHE A 790 -20.17 -17.72 -6.34
N ALA A 791 -20.55 -17.84 -5.07
CA ALA A 791 -20.40 -19.05 -4.27
C ALA A 791 -21.30 -20.18 -4.82
N ASN A 792 -20.79 -21.41 -4.89
CA ASN A 792 -21.59 -22.58 -5.23
C ASN A 792 -21.46 -23.73 -4.21
N ALA A 793 -22.58 -24.40 -3.92
CA ALA A 793 -22.66 -25.61 -3.13
C ALA A 793 -21.82 -26.81 -3.65
N THR A 794 -21.33 -26.77 -4.89
CA THR A 794 -20.49 -27.82 -5.51
C THR A 794 -18.98 -27.63 -5.30
N ASN A 795 -18.57 -26.83 -4.29
CA ASN A 795 -17.17 -26.53 -3.97
C ASN A 795 -16.41 -25.79 -5.10
N THR A 796 -17.11 -24.89 -5.81
CA THR A 796 -16.53 -24.08 -6.89
C THR A 796 -17.04 -22.64 -6.82
N VAL A 797 -16.17 -21.68 -7.18
CA VAL A 797 -16.61 -20.30 -7.47
C VAL A 797 -16.98 -20.24 -8.95
N GLY A 798 -18.19 -19.84 -9.28
CA GLY A 798 -18.57 -19.55 -10.66
C GLY A 798 -18.14 -18.15 -11.09
N VAL A 799 -17.76 -17.99 -12.35
CA VAL A 799 -17.28 -16.72 -12.91
C VAL A 799 -18.10 -16.35 -14.15
N ILE A 800 -18.71 -15.17 -14.13
CA ILE A 800 -19.43 -14.57 -15.25
C ILE A 800 -18.66 -13.34 -15.75
N ASP A 801 -18.46 -13.23 -17.05
CA ASP A 801 -18.05 -11.99 -17.69
C ASP A 801 -19.28 -11.09 -17.84
N ALA A 802 -19.35 -10.04 -17.01
CA ALA A 802 -20.49 -9.12 -16.97
C ALA A 802 -20.52 -8.15 -18.16
N THR A 803 -19.53 -8.20 -19.06
CA THR A 803 -19.53 -7.50 -20.35
C THR A 803 -20.22 -8.32 -21.43
N LEU A 804 -19.96 -9.63 -21.41
CA LEU A 804 -20.41 -10.56 -22.44
C LEU A 804 -21.75 -11.24 -22.08
N GLY A 805 -22.20 -11.15 -20.82
CA GLY A 805 -23.45 -11.76 -20.37
C GLY A 805 -23.38 -13.28 -20.31
N VAL A 806 -22.18 -13.85 -20.13
CA VAL A 806 -21.94 -15.31 -20.16
C VAL A 806 -21.10 -15.79 -18.99
N GLU A 807 -21.39 -17.00 -18.53
CA GLU A 807 -20.51 -17.76 -17.66
C GLU A 807 -19.25 -18.16 -18.44
N ILE A 808 -18.06 -17.85 -17.90
CA ILE A 808 -16.77 -18.11 -18.55
C ILE A 808 -16.01 -19.30 -17.95
N GLY A 809 -16.42 -19.79 -16.78
CA GLY A 809 -15.85 -20.98 -16.14
C GLY A 809 -16.05 -20.99 -14.63
N THR A 810 -15.40 -21.95 -13.97
CA THR A 810 -15.45 -22.13 -12.52
C THR A 810 -14.05 -22.34 -11.95
N ILE A 811 -13.84 -21.90 -10.71
CA ILE A 811 -12.58 -22.07 -9.98
C ILE A 811 -12.81 -23.10 -8.87
N PRO A 812 -12.03 -24.20 -8.81
CA PRO A 812 -12.17 -25.20 -7.75
C PRO A 812 -11.68 -24.67 -6.40
N VAL A 813 -12.45 -24.93 -5.34
CA VAL A 813 -12.06 -24.60 -3.95
C VAL A 813 -12.29 -25.80 -3.02
N THR A 814 -11.86 -25.69 -1.75
CA THR A 814 -11.96 -26.78 -0.77
C THR A 814 -13.11 -26.55 0.22
N GLY A 815 -14.16 -27.37 0.12
CA GLY A 815 -15.35 -27.28 0.97
C GLY A 815 -16.52 -26.53 0.30
N SER A 816 -17.69 -26.60 0.92
CA SER A 816 -18.93 -26.07 0.32
C SER A 816 -19.05 -24.58 0.57
N LEU A 817 -19.11 -23.77 -0.49
CA LEU A 817 -19.10 -22.32 -0.36
C LEU A 817 -20.44 -21.76 0.14
N TYR A 818 -20.34 -20.77 1.03
CA TYR A 818 -21.50 -19.99 1.49
C TYR A 818 -21.48 -18.55 0.99
N ASP A 819 -20.30 -17.96 0.80
CA ASP A 819 -20.16 -16.54 0.53
C ASP A 819 -18.85 -16.19 -0.20
N VAL A 820 -18.83 -15.03 -0.85
CA VAL A 820 -17.65 -14.48 -1.54
C VAL A 820 -17.59 -12.96 -1.38
N ALA A 821 -16.39 -12.39 -1.23
CA ALA A 821 -16.18 -10.95 -1.24
C ALA A 821 -14.88 -10.57 -1.97
N ILE A 822 -14.96 -9.56 -2.83
CA ILE A 822 -13.84 -8.93 -3.52
C ILE A 822 -13.23 -7.86 -2.62
N TYR A 823 -11.89 -7.73 -2.66
CA TYR A 823 -11.15 -6.60 -2.09
C TYR A 823 -10.76 -5.60 -3.19
#